data_AF-A0A4R3ZAP3-F1
#
_entry.id   AF-A0A4R3ZAP3-F1
#
_cell.length_a   1.000
_cell.length_b   1.000
_cell.length_c   1.000
_cell.angle_alpha   90.00
_cell.angle_beta   90.00
_cell.angle_gamma   90.00
#
_symmetry.space_group_name_H-M   'P 1'
#
loop_
_entity.id
_entity.type
_entity.pdbx_description
1 polymer ?
#
loop_
_entity_poly.entity_id
_entity_poly.type
_entity_poly.pdbx_seq_one_letter_code
_entity_poly.pdbx_strand_id
1 'polypeptide(L)'
;MSKLLDRFRYFKQKGETFANGHGQVLDTNRDWEDSYRQRWQFDKIVRSTHGVNCTGSCSWKIYVKNGLVTWETQQTDYPRTRPDLPNHEPRGCPRGASYSWYLYSANRLKYPLARKRLIELWREALTRHPDPVAAWDSIMQDRQQCLSYKQARGKGGFIRSTWQELNQLIAAANVWTIKRYGPDRIVGFSPIPAMSMVSYAAGTRYLSLIGGTCLSFYDWYCDLPPASPMTWGEQTDVPESADWYNSSYIIAWGSNVPQTRTPDAHFFTEVRYKGSKTIAITPDYSEVAKLCDQWLAPKQGTDCALAMAMGHVILKTFHLDNPSDYFLNYCRRYTDMPMLVMLDSRDDGSWVPGRMVRASDLLDGLGESNNPEWKTVAFNVSGELVAPNGSIGFRWGEKGKWNLEQRAAGQETELTLSLLDLKDEVAAVGFPYFGGNENPHFRSVQQQPVLVHQLPAKRLTLANGERKLVVSVYDLVLANYGLDRGLNDQNAAQDFSEVKAYTPAWAEQITGVPRRHIEQIAWEFADTAHKTHGRSMIILGAGVNHWYHMDMNYRGMINMLVFCGCIGQSGGGWSHYVGQEKLRPQTGWLPLAFATDWNRPPRQMNSTSYFYNHSCQWRYEKLTAQELLSPLADASRFTGHLIDFNVRAERMGWLPSAPQLNVNPLTIKQLADAAGLSPADYTVQGLKSGAIRFACEQPDSGKNHPRNMFIWRSNLLGSSGKGHEYMLKYLLGTDSGIQGDELGATDEVKPEEVEWQTAAIEGKLDLLVTLDFRMSSTCLFSDIVLPTATWYEKDDMNTSDMHPFIHPLSAAVDPAWEAKSDWEIYKEIARVFSTVCVGHLASESDVVLTPLQHDSAGELSQPFEVVDWHKGECDLIPGKTAPAIAVVERDYPATYERFTSLGPLLDKLGNGSKGITWQTDDEVAFLGKLNYVKPDGPAKGRPRIDSAIDASEVILSLAPETNGQVAVKAWQALGQFTGRDHTHLAINKEDEKIRFRDIQAQPRKIISSPTWSGLESEHVSYNAGYTNVHELIPWRTLSGRQQLYQDHPWMRAFGESLVVYRPPIDTRSVSHMHEIPPNGFPEKALNFLTPHQKWGIHSTYSENLLMLTLSRGGPIVWLSETDARELGIEDNDWIEAFNANGALTARAVVSQRVPPGMTMMYHAQERIINIPGSEVTGRRGGIHNSVTRICPKPTHMIGGYAQLAYGFNYYGTVGSNRDEFIIIRKMKNIDWLDDEGRNQIQEAKK
;
A
#
# COMPACT_ATOMS: atom_id res chain seq x y z
N MET A 1 60.22 -7.63 -24.61
CA MET A 1 60.63 -7.77 -26.02
C MET A 1 60.40 -6.46 -26.75
N SER A 2 61.18 -6.15 -27.79
CA SER A 2 61.05 -4.89 -28.53
C SER A 2 60.02 -5.01 -29.64
N LYS A 3 58.88 -4.29 -29.53
CA LYS A 3 57.85 -4.21 -30.58
C LYS A 3 58.42 -3.76 -31.93
N LEU A 4 59.50 -2.98 -31.92
CA LEU A 4 60.20 -2.54 -33.12
C LEU A 4 60.96 -3.70 -33.78
N LEU A 5 61.67 -4.52 -32.99
CA LEU A 5 62.41 -5.68 -33.51
C LEU A 5 61.47 -6.81 -33.95
N ASP A 6 60.31 -6.97 -33.31
CA ASP A 6 59.32 -7.98 -33.69
C ASP A 6 58.76 -7.74 -35.10
N ARG A 7 58.73 -6.48 -35.59
CA ARG A 7 58.35 -6.17 -36.98
C ARG A 7 59.26 -6.83 -38.01
N PHE A 8 60.52 -7.11 -37.67
CA PHE A 8 61.46 -7.80 -38.58
C PHE A 8 61.14 -9.30 -38.70
N ARG A 9 60.27 -9.84 -37.86
CA ARG A 9 59.74 -11.20 -37.98
C ARG A 9 58.53 -11.29 -38.93
N TYR A 10 58.22 -10.24 -39.70
CA TYR A 10 57.01 -10.12 -40.52
C TYR A 10 56.65 -11.39 -41.32
N PHE A 11 57.58 -11.95 -42.09
CA PHE A 11 57.34 -13.17 -42.86
C PHE A 11 57.37 -14.44 -42.00
N LYS A 12 58.16 -14.43 -40.92
CA LYS A 12 58.27 -15.56 -39.98
C LYS A 12 56.99 -15.77 -39.15
N GLN A 13 56.15 -14.73 -39.04
CA GLN A 13 54.86 -14.77 -38.36
C GLN A 13 53.71 -15.21 -39.29
N LYS A 14 53.94 -15.43 -40.60
CA LYS A 14 52.91 -15.94 -41.51
C LYS A 14 52.82 -17.46 -41.38
N GLY A 15 51.68 -17.96 -40.90
CA GLY A 15 51.34 -19.37 -40.88
C GLY A 15 50.73 -19.85 -42.20
N GLU A 16 49.81 -20.80 -42.15
CA GLU A 16 49.13 -21.29 -43.35
C GLU A 16 48.16 -20.26 -43.95
N THR A 17 48.06 -20.28 -45.28
CA THR A 17 46.96 -19.63 -46.00
C THR A 17 45.74 -20.53 -45.96
N PHE A 18 44.55 -19.96 -45.87
CA PHE A 18 43.29 -20.71 -45.94
C PHE A 18 42.34 -20.09 -46.97
N ALA A 19 41.27 -20.83 -47.30
CA ALA A 19 40.28 -20.42 -48.29
C ALA A 19 40.90 -19.97 -49.63
N ASN A 20 41.76 -20.82 -50.21
CA ASN A 20 42.41 -20.58 -51.52
C ASN A 20 43.15 -19.23 -51.61
N GLY A 21 43.85 -18.85 -50.54
CA GLY A 21 44.60 -17.60 -50.47
C GLY A 21 43.76 -16.37 -50.14
N HIS A 22 42.47 -16.53 -49.85
CA HIS A 22 41.62 -15.45 -49.33
C HIS A 22 42.05 -15.02 -47.93
N GLY A 23 42.48 -15.96 -47.09
CA GLY A 23 42.86 -15.73 -45.70
C GLY A 23 44.29 -16.18 -45.39
N GLN A 24 44.87 -15.55 -44.36
CA GLN A 24 46.19 -15.85 -43.83
C GLN A 24 46.12 -15.98 -42.31
N VAL A 25 46.57 -17.11 -41.76
CA VAL A 25 46.80 -17.26 -40.31
C VAL A 25 48.10 -16.54 -39.94
N LEU A 26 48.11 -15.79 -38.85
CA LEU A 26 49.30 -15.09 -38.34
C LEU A 26 49.62 -15.52 -36.91
N ASP A 27 50.84 -16.01 -36.70
CA ASP A 27 51.42 -16.34 -35.39
C ASP A 27 52.12 -15.10 -34.79
N THR A 28 51.33 -14.05 -34.54
CA THR A 28 51.81 -12.77 -34.01
C THR A 28 51.50 -12.58 -32.53
N ASN A 29 52.21 -11.66 -31.87
CA ASN A 29 52.02 -11.34 -30.47
C ASN A 29 50.64 -10.68 -30.23
N ARG A 30 49.94 -11.12 -29.17
CA ARG A 30 48.60 -10.63 -28.78
C ARG A 30 48.55 -10.14 -27.34
N ASP A 31 49.69 -9.79 -26.74
CA ASP A 31 49.79 -9.40 -25.32
C ASP A 31 48.99 -8.11 -25.02
N TRP A 32 48.72 -7.27 -26.03
CA TRP A 32 47.87 -6.08 -25.88
C TRP A 32 46.45 -6.39 -25.38
N GLU A 33 45.97 -7.62 -25.57
CA GLU A 33 44.68 -8.09 -25.07
C GLU A 33 44.60 -8.11 -23.54
N ASP A 34 45.74 -8.12 -22.85
CA ASP A 34 45.79 -8.08 -21.38
C ASP A 34 45.17 -6.79 -20.83
N SER A 35 45.11 -5.70 -21.60
CA SER A 35 44.42 -4.46 -21.18
C SER A 35 42.94 -4.69 -20.87
N TYR A 36 42.24 -5.52 -21.66
CA TYR A 36 40.84 -5.84 -21.42
C TYR A 36 40.69 -6.91 -20.33
N ARG A 37 41.59 -7.90 -20.30
CA ARG A 37 41.60 -8.93 -19.24
C ARG A 37 41.78 -8.30 -17.85
N GLN A 38 42.73 -7.37 -17.72
CA GLN A 38 43.02 -6.66 -16.48
C GLN A 38 41.90 -5.69 -16.07
N ARG A 39 41.12 -5.17 -17.03
CA ARG A 39 39.90 -4.41 -16.72
C ARG A 39 38.84 -5.30 -16.05
N TRP A 40 38.62 -6.51 -16.57
CA TRP A 40 37.63 -7.45 -16.06
C TRP A 40 38.00 -8.06 -14.69
N GLN A 41 39.28 -8.31 -14.45
CA GLN A 41 39.77 -8.81 -13.17
C GLN A 41 39.34 -7.90 -12.00
N PHE A 42 39.04 -8.50 -10.85
CA PHE A 42 38.52 -7.83 -9.65
C PHE A 42 39.16 -8.43 -8.39
N ASP A 43 39.03 -7.75 -7.26
CA ASP A 43 39.60 -8.14 -5.97
C ASP A 43 38.71 -9.19 -5.27
N LYS A 44 37.39 -8.94 -5.24
CA LYS A 44 36.38 -9.84 -4.68
C LYS A 44 34.99 -9.59 -5.27
N ILE A 45 34.10 -10.55 -5.06
CA ILE A 45 32.65 -10.39 -5.22
C ILE A 45 31.97 -10.49 -3.86
N VAL A 46 30.96 -9.67 -3.62
CA VAL A 46 30.13 -9.71 -2.41
C VAL A 46 28.67 -9.85 -2.82
N ARG A 47 27.88 -10.66 -2.10
CA ARG A 47 26.44 -10.76 -2.32
C ARG A 47 25.76 -9.54 -1.70
N SER A 48 24.92 -8.85 -2.46
CA SER A 48 23.98 -7.87 -1.90
C SER A 48 22.69 -7.83 -2.73
N THR A 49 21.79 -6.92 -2.41
CA THR A 49 20.52 -6.67 -3.11
C THR A 49 20.21 -5.17 -3.07
N HIS A 50 19.02 -4.78 -3.54
CA HIS A 50 18.58 -3.39 -3.63
C HIS A 50 17.42 -3.12 -2.67
N GLY A 51 17.63 -2.24 -1.70
CA GLY A 51 16.60 -1.77 -0.77
C GLY A 51 15.69 -0.72 -1.39
N VAL A 52 15.02 -1.09 -2.49
CA VAL A 52 14.10 -0.23 -3.26
C VAL A 52 12.77 -0.94 -3.52
N ASN A 53 11.68 -0.18 -3.53
CA ASN A 53 10.32 -0.69 -3.67
C ASN A 53 10.00 -1.12 -5.12
N CYS A 54 10.56 -2.24 -5.56
CA CYS A 54 10.42 -2.71 -6.95
C CYS A 54 9.76 -4.08 -7.10
N THR A 55 9.49 -4.79 -6.00
CA THR A 55 9.12 -6.23 -5.94
C THR A 55 10.21 -7.19 -6.42
N GLY A 56 11.28 -6.69 -7.03
CA GLY A 56 12.27 -7.52 -7.70
C GLY A 56 13.06 -8.42 -6.75
N SER A 57 13.44 -7.93 -5.56
CA SER A 57 14.21 -8.70 -4.57
C SER A 57 15.35 -9.52 -5.21
N CYS A 58 16.15 -8.87 -6.06
CA CYS A 58 17.19 -9.55 -6.83
C CYS A 58 18.52 -9.53 -6.07
N SER A 59 19.12 -10.69 -5.88
CA SER A 59 20.50 -10.86 -5.40
C SER A 59 21.52 -10.56 -6.52
N TRP A 60 22.57 -9.81 -6.20
CA TRP A 60 23.63 -9.35 -7.12
C TRP A 60 25.02 -9.70 -6.60
N LYS A 61 25.96 -9.87 -7.53
CA LYS A 61 27.42 -9.93 -7.33
C LYS A 61 27.95 -8.51 -7.41
N ILE A 62 28.45 -8.00 -6.30
CA ILE A 62 29.03 -6.66 -6.20
C ILE A 62 30.53 -6.78 -6.37
N TYR A 63 31.08 -6.24 -7.46
CA TYR A 63 32.49 -6.36 -7.78
C TYR A 63 33.27 -5.23 -7.11
N VAL A 64 34.26 -5.61 -6.31
CA VAL A 64 35.24 -4.69 -5.75
C VAL A 64 36.53 -4.82 -6.54
N LYS A 65 37.05 -3.71 -7.06
CA LYS A 65 38.32 -3.63 -7.77
C LYS A 65 39.06 -2.37 -7.32
N ASN A 66 40.35 -2.51 -7.02
CA ASN A 66 41.17 -1.46 -6.42
C ASN A 66 40.58 -0.95 -5.09
N GLY A 67 39.95 -1.84 -4.31
CA GLY A 67 39.30 -1.48 -3.04
C GLY A 67 38.03 -0.63 -3.18
N LEU A 68 37.52 -0.42 -4.39
CA LEU A 68 36.30 0.33 -4.68
C LEU A 68 35.27 -0.56 -5.34
N VAL A 69 33.99 -0.31 -5.10
CA VAL A 69 32.93 -0.97 -5.88
C VAL A 69 32.94 -0.39 -7.29
N THR A 70 32.96 -1.25 -8.31
CA THR A 70 33.08 -0.82 -9.71
C THR A 70 31.87 -1.11 -10.57
N TRP A 71 31.25 -2.29 -10.42
CA TRP A 71 30.03 -2.68 -11.14
C TRP A 71 29.35 -3.84 -10.42
N GLU A 72 28.19 -4.25 -10.93
CA GLU A 72 27.41 -5.38 -10.47
C GLU A 72 26.97 -6.28 -11.64
N THR A 73 26.82 -7.57 -11.37
CA THR A 73 26.09 -8.51 -12.25
C THR A 73 25.16 -9.34 -11.39
N GLN A 74 24.07 -9.88 -11.93
CA GLN A 74 23.16 -10.68 -11.12
C GLN A 74 23.85 -11.93 -10.52
N GLN A 75 23.35 -12.35 -9.36
CA GLN A 75 23.57 -13.72 -8.89
C GLN A 75 22.64 -14.66 -9.67
N THR A 76 23.08 -15.90 -9.83
CA THR A 76 22.36 -16.91 -10.63
C THR A 76 22.21 -18.22 -9.87
N ASP A 77 22.37 -18.16 -8.55
CA ASP A 77 22.50 -19.33 -7.67
C ASP A 77 21.33 -19.46 -6.69
N TYR A 78 20.18 -18.84 -6.98
CA TYR A 78 18.94 -19.13 -6.26
C TYR A 78 18.70 -20.64 -6.23
N PRO A 79 18.15 -21.19 -5.13
CA PRO A 79 17.66 -22.56 -5.14
C PRO A 79 16.74 -22.77 -6.34
N ARG A 80 17.04 -23.82 -7.11
CA ARG A 80 16.31 -24.11 -8.35
C ARG A 80 14.85 -24.43 -8.05
N THR A 81 13.98 -24.07 -8.96
CA THR A 81 12.57 -24.50 -8.94
C THR A 81 12.47 -25.97 -9.36
N ARG A 82 11.25 -26.51 -9.33
CA ARG A 82 10.98 -27.87 -9.80
C ARG A 82 11.39 -28.04 -11.27
N PRO A 83 11.70 -29.27 -11.75
CA PRO A 83 12.09 -29.49 -13.14
C PRO A 83 11.07 -29.05 -14.19
N ASP A 84 9.78 -28.97 -13.84
CA ASP A 84 8.69 -28.52 -14.72
C ASP A 84 8.52 -26.99 -14.79
N LEU A 85 9.30 -26.25 -13.99
CA LEU A 85 9.29 -24.80 -13.92
C LEU A 85 10.61 -24.22 -14.45
N PRO A 86 10.60 -23.05 -15.09
CA PRO A 86 11.81 -22.29 -15.28
C PRO A 86 12.36 -21.80 -13.93
N ASN A 87 13.67 -21.60 -13.85
CA ASN A 87 14.31 -21.05 -12.66
C ASN A 87 14.17 -19.52 -12.64
N HIS A 88 14.36 -18.92 -11.47
CA HIS A 88 14.32 -17.47 -11.31
C HIS A 88 15.54 -16.73 -11.90
N GLU A 89 16.65 -17.42 -12.13
CA GLU A 89 17.87 -16.77 -12.62
C GLU A 89 17.66 -16.19 -14.03
N PRO A 90 18.26 -15.02 -14.38
CA PRO A 90 19.14 -14.20 -13.54
C PRO A 90 18.41 -13.17 -12.67
N ARG A 91 17.09 -13.00 -12.80
CA ARG A 91 16.37 -11.81 -12.33
C ARG A 91 17.06 -10.52 -12.81
N GLY A 92 17.02 -9.46 -11.99
CA GLY A 92 17.63 -8.18 -12.27
C GLY A 92 16.80 -7.28 -13.19
N CYS A 93 17.22 -6.02 -13.30
CA CYS A 93 16.57 -5.03 -14.16
C CYS A 93 17.58 -3.91 -14.51
N PRO A 94 17.33 -3.09 -15.54
CA PRO A 94 18.27 -2.04 -15.95
C PRO A 94 18.52 -0.99 -14.86
N ARG A 95 17.56 -0.77 -13.94
CA ARG A 95 17.74 0.13 -12.80
C ARG A 95 18.76 -0.45 -11.82
N GLY A 96 18.56 -1.69 -11.40
CA GLY A 96 19.47 -2.37 -10.47
C GLY A 96 20.90 -2.47 -11.03
N ALA A 97 21.03 -2.67 -12.33
CA ALA A 97 22.33 -2.73 -13.01
C ALA A 97 23.09 -1.38 -13.05
N SER A 98 22.45 -0.27 -12.69
CA SER A 98 23.08 1.06 -12.66
C SER A 98 23.39 1.56 -11.25
N TYR A 99 23.12 0.76 -10.20
CA TYR A 99 23.18 1.24 -8.82
C TYR A 99 24.61 1.61 -8.38
N SER A 100 25.63 0.87 -8.84
CA SER A 100 27.04 1.17 -8.55
C SER A 100 27.46 2.61 -8.86
N TRP A 101 26.77 3.30 -9.79
CA TRP A 101 26.98 4.71 -10.09
C TRP A 101 26.89 5.59 -8.83
N TYR A 102 25.95 5.31 -7.93
CA TYR A 102 25.66 6.16 -6.77
C TYR A 102 26.80 6.29 -5.79
N LEU A 103 27.61 5.25 -5.63
CA LEU A 103 28.56 5.17 -4.52
C LEU A 103 29.53 6.35 -4.53
N TYR A 104 29.94 6.79 -5.71
CA TYR A 104 30.90 7.88 -5.87
C TYR A 104 30.43 8.98 -6.84
N SER A 105 29.14 9.04 -7.14
CA SER A 105 28.59 10.04 -8.06
C SER A 105 28.67 11.46 -7.49
N ALA A 106 28.45 12.43 -8.38
CA ALA A 106 28.38 13.85 -8.00
C ALA A 106 27.21 14.15 -7.05
N ASN A 107 26.18 13.30 -6.99
CA ASN A 107 24.99 13.51 -6.15
C ASN A 107 25.02 12.74 -4.82
N ARG A 108 26.11 12.04 -4.52
CA ARG A 108 26.29 11.27 -3.27
C ARG A 108 26.32 12.21 -2.06
N LEU A 109 25.51 11.91 -1.05
CA LEU A 109 25.60 12.54 0.27
C LEU A 109 26.78 11.96 1.05
N LYS A 110 27.71 12.84 1.43
CA LYS A 110 29.01 12.47 2.03
C LYS A 110 29.10 12.78 3.52
N TYR A 111 28.42 13.83 3.95
CA TYR A 111 28.51 14.41 5.30
C TYR A 111 27.12 14.76 5.81
N PRO A 112 26.91 14.79 7.13
CA PRO A 112 25.72 15.41 7.71
C PRO A 112 25.64 16.88 7.31
N LEU A 113 24.52 17.27 6.70
CA LEU A 113 24.24 18.63 6.23
C LEU A 113 23.07 19.21 7.01
N ALA A 114 23.11 20.52 7.22
CA ALA A 114 21.99 21.25 7.80
C ALA A 114 21.84 22.63 7.15
N ARG A 115 20.62 23.18 7.22
CA ARG A 115 20.33 24.53 6.72
C ARG A 115 21.17 25.54 7.50
N LYS A 116 21.93 26.38 6.79
CA LYS A 116 22.82 27.39 7.39
C LYS A 116 22.12 28.22 8.46
N ARG A 117 20.93 28.75 8.13
CA ARG A 117 20.16 29.61 9.04
C ARG A 117 19.79 28.91 10.35
N LEU A 118 19.39 27.64 10.27
CA LEU A 118 19.08 26.85 11.47
C LEU A 118 20.32 26.67 12.36
N ILE A 119 21.47 26.36 11.75
CA ILE A 119 22.71 26.14 12.50
C ILE A 119 23.26 27.42 13.13
N GLU A 120 23.11 28.58 12.47
CA GLU A 120 23.46 29.87 13.07
C GLU A 120 22.65 30.14 14.34
N LEU A 121 21.33 29.98 14.25
CA LEU A 121 20.42 30.12 15.40
C LEU A 121 20.73 29.11 16.50
N TRP A 122 20.97 27.86 16.14
CA TRP A 122 21.29 26.79 17.07
C TRP A 122 22.57 27.08 17.86
N ARG A 123 23.65 27.46 17.18
CA ARG A 123 24.93 27.78 17.83
C ARG A 123 24.81 29.02 18.73
N GLU A 124 24.08 30.04 18.29
CA GLU A 124 23.81 31.24 19.10
C GLU A 124 22.92 30.94 20.32
N ALA A 125 21.96 30.02 20.20
CA ALA A 125 21.15 29.59 21.31
C ALA A 125 21.99 28.84 22.36
N LEU A 126 22.88 27.95 21.92
CA LEU A 126 23.76 27.18 22.81
C LEU A 126 24.77 28.03 23.60
N THR A 127 25.20 29.20 23.09
CA THR A 127 26.07 30.10 23.87
C THR A 127 25.34 30.75 25.05
N ARG A 128 24.02 30.89 24.94
CA ARG A 128 23.15 31.47 25.98
C ARG A 128 22.53 30.40 26.89
N HIS A 129 22.31 29.20 26.35
CA HIS A 129 21.65 28.09 27.03
C HIS A 129 22.53 26.83 26.94
N PRO A 130 23.26 26.49 28.02
CA PRO A 130 24.09 25.27 28.04
C PRO A 130 23.29 23.98 27.90
N ASP A 131 22.02 23.98 28.34
CA ASP A 131 21.08 22.89 28.09
C ASP A 131 20.54 22.98 26.65
N PRO A 132 20.80 21.96 25.80
CA PRO A 132 20.37 21.98 24.41
C PRO A 132 18.84 22.00 24.24
N VAL A 133 18.07 21.47 25.20
CA VAL A 133 16.59 21.52 25.17
C VAL A 133 16.10 22.95 25.39
N ALA A 134 16.73 23.68 26.31
CA ALA A 134 16.46 25.10 26.54
C ALA A 134 16.92 25.97 25.36
N ALA A 135 18.04 25.62 24.71
CA ALA A 135 18.48 26.27 23.49
C ALA A 135 17.43 26.13 22.37
N TRP A 136 16.89 24.93 22.16
CA TRP A 136 15.81 24.70 21.19
C TRP A 136 14.54 25.48 21.55
N ASP A 137 14.13 25.45 22.83
CA ASP A 137 12.99 26.23 23.33
C ASP A 137 13.13 27.72 23.01
N SER A 138 14.33 28.30 23.16
CA SER A 138 14.57 29.72 22.86
C SER A 138 14.32 30.08 21.38
N ILE A 139 14.61 29.16 20.46
CA ILE A 139 14.33 29.34 19.02
C ILE A 139 12.83 29.19 18.77
N MET A 140 12.19 28.19 19.39
CA MET A 140 10.76 27.89 19.21
C MET A 140 9.82 28.96 19.78
N GLN A 141 10.24 29.67 20.82
CA GLN A 141 9.48 30.79 21.39
C GLN A 141 9.56 32.06 20.54
N ASP A 142 10.51 32.15 19.61
CA ASP A 142 10.65 33.27 18.68
C ASP A 142 10.09 32.91 17.30
N ARG A 143 8.91 33.44 16.99
CA ARG A 143 8.23 33.25 15.70
C ARG A 143 9.09 33.70 14.51
N GLN A 144 9.83 34.80 14.63
CA GLN A 144 10.66 35.30 13.53
C GLN A 144 11.84 34.38 13.27
N GLN A 145 12.48 33.87 14.33
CA GLN A 145 13.54 32.87 14.19
C GLN A 145 13.02 31.59 13.53
N CYS A 146 11.87 31.08 13.99
CA CYS A 146 11.21 29.91 13.41
C CYS A 146 10.93 30.09 11.91
N LEU A 147 10.30 31.20 11.53
CA LEU A 147 10.00 31.49 10.13
C LEU A 147 11.28 31.59 9.29
N SER A 148 12.35 32.16 9.84
CA SER A 148 13.57 32.44 9.08
C SER A 148 14.27 31.20 8.51
N TYR A 149 14.28 30.07 9.21
CA TYR A 149 14.85 28.83 8.67
C TYR A 149 13.81 27.99 7.90
N LYS A 150 12.54 28.00 8.31
CA LYS A 150 11.47 27.25 7.62
C LYS A 150 11.28 27.76 6.19
N GLN A 151 11.29 29.08 5.98
CA GLN A 151 11.19 29.69 4.64
C GLN A 151 12.44 29.47 3.76
N ALA A 152 13.56 29.03 4.35
CA ALA A 152 14.79 28.69 3.63
C ALA A 152 14.79 27.24 3.10
N ARG A 153 13.81 26.40 3.48
CA ARG A 153 13.63 25.05 2.95
C ARG A 153 13.45 25.12 1.42
N GLY A 154 14.17 24.28 0.69
CA GLY A 154 14.12 24.24 -0.79
C GLY A 154 14.93 25.33 -1.52
N LYS A 155 15.56 26.28 -0.81
CA LYS A 155 16.26 27.44 -1.40
C LYS A 155 17.79 27.38 -1.29
N GLY A 156 18.36 26.18 -1.18
CA GLY A 156 19.81 25.99 -1.00
C GLY A 156 20.34 26.44 0.38
N GLY A 157 21.64 26.73 0.49
CA GLY A 157 22.25 27.14 1.76
C GLY A 157 22.46 26.02 2.78
N PHE A 158 22.67 24.78 2.31
CA PHE A 158 23.18 23.70 3.16
C PHE A 158 24.66 23.93 3.49
N ILE A 159 25.03 23.65 4.74
CA ILE A 159 26.42 23.60 5.18
C ILE A 159 26.75 22.23 5.76
N ARG A 160 28.02 21.83 5.67
CA ARG A 160 28.52 20.66 6.39
C ARG A 160 28.45 20.92 7.89
N SER A 161 27.95 19.93 8.62
CA SER A 161 27.97 19.86 10.09
C SER A 161 28.66 18.55 10.51
N THR A 162 28.45 18.12 11.74
CA THR A 162 29.00 16.88 12.30
C THR A 162 27.87 16.03 12.89
N TRP A 163 28.07 14.72 12.97
CA TRP A 163 27.14 13.81 13.63
C TRP A 163 26.83 14.24 15.07
N GLN A 164 27.85 14.70 15.81
CA GLN A 164 27.69 15.14 17.19
C GLN A 164 26.75 16.35 17.31
N GLU A 165 26.98 17.38 16.51
CA GLU A 165 26.15 18.61 16.52
C GLU A 165 24.70 18.31 16.14
N LEU A 166 24.48 17.56 15.06
CA LEU A 166 23.12 17.29 14.57
C LEU A 166 22.37 16.30 15.45
N ASN A 167 23.03 15.27 16.00
CA ASN A 167 22.36 14.35 16.92
C ASN A 167 21.93 15.05 18.21
N GLN A 168 22.71 16.01 18.71
CA GLN A 168 22.31 16.82 19.87
C GLN A 168 21.09 17.71 19.56
N LEU A 169 21.09 18.38 18.40
CA LEU A 169 19.94 19.20 17.95
C LEU A 169 18.68 18.35 17.80
N ILE A 170 18.79 17.22 17.09
CA ILE A 170 17.66 16.29 16.86
C ILE A 170 17.11 15.77 18.19
N ALA A 171 17.98 15.30 19.09
CA ALA A 171 17.59 14.83 20.41
C ALA A 171 16.90 15.92 21.23
N ALA A 172 17.43 17.14 21.23
CA ALA A 172 16.87 18.27 21.96
C ALA A 172 15.49 18.67 21.44
N ALA A 173 15.35 18.75 20.11
CA ALA A 173 14.06 19.01 19.48
C ALA A 173 13.03 17.93 19.81
N ASN A 174 13.43 16.65 19.85
CA ASN A 174 12.53 15.56 20.20
C ASN A 174 12.10 15.63 21.68
N VAL A 175 13.05 15.80 22.62
CA VAL A 175 12.74 15.93 24.05
C VAL A 175 11.81 17.12 24.30
N TRP A 176 12.09 18.26 23.68
CA TRP A 176 11.25 19.45 23.80
C TRP A 176 9.82 19.21 23.30
N THR A 177 9.68 18.60 22.12
CA THR A 177 8.37 18.29 21.52
C THR A 177 7.57 17.32 22.40
N ILE A 178 8.20 16.23 22.88
CA ILE A 178 7.57 15.25 23.77
C ILE A 178 7.08 15.93 25.06
N LYS A 179 7.95 16.70 25.72
CA LYS A 179 7.65 17.34 27.00
C LYS A 179 6.54 18.38 26.87
N ARG A 180 6.56 19.20 25.81
CA ARG A 180 5.67 20.35 25.66
C ARG A 180 4.32 20.01 25.04
N TYR A 181 4.30 19.09 24.07
CA TYR A 181 3.09 18.79 23.28
C TYR A 181 2.66 17.33 23.37
N GLY A 182 3.61 16.41 23.46
CA GLY A 182 3.36 14.99 23.52
C GLY A 182 4.19 14.19 22.52
N PRO A 183 4.44 12.91 22.80
CA PRO A 183 5.29 12.07 21.96
C PRO A 183 4.72 11.84 20.55
N ASP A 184 3.40 11.86 20.39
CA ASP A 184 2.70 11.70 19.10
C ASP A 184 2.80 12.92 18.16
N ARG A 185 3.47 14.00 18.58
CA ARG A 185 3.89 15.12 17.71
C ARG A 185 5.25 14.90 17.04
N ILE A 186 5.89 13.76 17.31
CA ILE A 186 7.04 13.25 16.57
C ILE A 186 6.56 12.11 15.68
N VAL A 187 6.88 12.18 14.39
CA VAL A 187 6.44 11.20 13.40
C VAL A 187 7.61 10.70 12.54
N GLY A 188 7.47 9.49 12.01
CA GLY A 188 8.38 8.93 11.03
C GLY A 188 7.66 8.39 9.82
N PHE A 189 8.14 8.75 8.64
CA PHE A 189 7.71 8.19 7.37
C PHE A 189 8.82 7.33 6.76
N SER A 190 8.60 6.01 6.76
CA SER A 190 9.41 5.06 6.01
C SER A 190 8.53 3.95 5.45
N PRO A 191 8.60 3.66 4.15
CA PRO A 191 7.71 2.70 3.51
C PRO A 191 8.35 1.31 3.40
N ILE A 192 7.53 0.28 3.18
CA ILE A 192 7.95 -0.99 2.57
C ILE A 192 9.13 -1.65 3.32
N PRO A 193 8.90 -2.30 4.46
CA PRO A 193 9.97 -2.91 5.24
C PRO A 193 10.61 -4.11 4.53
N ALA A 194 9.89 -4.81 3.65
CA ALA A 194 10.39 -6.02 2.98
C ALA A 194 11.62 -5.80 2.10
N MET A 195 11.89 -4.56 1.65
CA MET A 195 13.08 -4.26 0.83
C MET A 195 14.38 -4.12 1.64
N SER A 196 14.28 -3.82 2.95
CA SER A 196 15.42 -3.65 3.85
C SER A 196 14.90 -3.56 5.29
N MET A 197 14.69 -4.73 5.90
CA MET A 197 13.88 -4.93 7.12
C MET A 197 14.42 -4.18 8.33
N VAL A 198 15.73 -4.28 8.58
CA VAL A 198 16.41 -3.64 9.72
C VAL A 198 16.55 -2.15 9.50
N SER A 199 16.77 -1.70 8.27
CA SER A 199 16.82 -0.27 7.93
C SER A 199 15.48 0.42 8.16
N TYR A 200 14.35 -0.27 7.90
CA TYR A 200 13.05 0.22 8.33
C TYR A 200 12.96 0.23 9.87
N ALA A 201 13.26 -0.92 10.50
CA ALA A 201 13.12 -1.11 11.93
C ALA A 201 13.91 -0.09 12.76
N ALA A 202 15.05 0.39 12.25
CA ALA A 202 15.88 1.39 12.92
C ALA A 202 15.09 2.63 13.37
N GLY A 203 14.39 3.29 12.46
CA GLY A 203 13.64 4.51 12.79
C GLY A 203 12.37 4.20 13.56
N THR A 204 11.63 3.17 13.17
CA THR A 204 10.35 2.83 13.84
C THR A 204 10.55 2.29 15.25
N ARG A 205 11.66 1.60 15.53
CA ARG A 205 12.00 1.12 16.88
C ARG A 205 12.30 2.29 17.80
N TYR A 206 13.11 3.25 17.33
CA TYR A 206 13.36 4.50 18.07
C TYR A 206 12.06 5.24 18.37
N LEU A 207 11.24 5.49 17.34
CA LEU A 207 9.95 6.18 17.48
C LEU A 207 9.02 5.46 18.45
N SER A 208 8.87 4.15 18.32
CA SER A 208 7.95 3.37 19.14
C SER A 208 8.35 3.36 20.62
N LEU A 209 9.66 3.34 20.92
CA LEU A 209 10.17 3.45 22.30
C LEU A 209 9.82 4.81 22.92
N ILE A 210 10.04 5.90 22.19
CA ILE A 210 9.76 7.26 22.69
C ILE A 210 8.26 7.65 22.62
N GLY A 211 7.45 6.85 21.93
CA GLY A 211 6.01 7.07 21.74
C GLY A 211 5.62 7.88 20.50
N GLY A 212 6.56 8.09 19.58
CA GLY A 212 6.32 8.71 18.29
C GLY A 212 5.47 7.85 17.35
N THR A 213 4.90 8.49 16.34
CA THR A 213 3.97 7.88 15.40
C THR A 213 4.69 7.29 14.18
N CYS A 214 4.42 6.02 13.89
CA CYS A 214 4.86 5.35 12.66
C CYS A 214 3.78 5.46 11.58
N LEU A 215 4.11 6.14 10.49
CA LEU A 215 3.20 6.40 9.37
C LEU A 215 3.14 5.20 8.41
N SER A 216 1.94 4.83 7.96
CA SER A 216 1.72 3.75 6.99
C SER A 216 2.18 4.13 5.58
N PHE A 217 2.19 3.16 4.67
CA PHE A 217 2.65 3.39 3.29
C PHE A 217 1.79 2.69 2.25
N TYR A 218 1.21 1.52 2.53
CA TYR A 218 0.59 0.70 1.50
C TYR A 218 -0.73 1.31 1.00
N ASP A 219 -1.58 1.73 1.94
CA ASP A 219 -2.77 2.54 1.72
C ASP A 219 -2.42 3.89 1.05
N TRP A 220 -1.44 4.60 1.61
CA TRP A 220 -0.99 5.90 1.11
C TRP A 220 -0.43 5.89 -0.30
N TYR A 221 0.28 4.83 -0.67
CA TYR A 221 0.79 4.65 -2.02
C TYR A 221 -0.29 4.25 -3.01
N CYS A 222 -1.50 3.95 -2.52
CA CYS A 222 -2.58 3.36 -3.28
C CYS A 222 -2.20 1.97 -3.81
N ASP A 223 -1.32 1.29 -3.08
CA ASP A 223 -0.87 -0.06 -3.38
C ASP A 223 -1.76 -1.09 -2.67
N LEU A 224 -2.31 -0.74 -1.49
CA LEU A 224 -3.42 -1.47 -0.89
C LEU A 224 -4.60 -1.51 -1.87
N PRO A 225 -5.14 -2.70 -2.18
CA PRO A 225 -6.44 -2.81 -2.80
C PRO A 225 -7.49 -3.06 -1.71
N PRO A 226 -8.32 -2.07 -1.30
CA PRO A 226 -9.33 -2.26 -0.24
C PRO A 226 -10.32 -3.41 -0.51
N ALA A 227 -10.48 -3.79 -1.77
CA ALA A 227 -11.22 -4.99 -2.17
C ALA A 227 -10.66 -6.30 -1.57
N SER A 228 -9.36 -6.40 -1.29
CA SER A 228 -8.77 -7.59 -0.66
C SER A 228 -9.22 -7.76 0.79
N PRO A 229 -9.10 -6.74 1.67
CA PRO A 229 -9.73 -6.77 2.99
C PRO A 229 -11.24 -7.02 2.93
N MET A 230 -11.97 -6.34 2.03
CA MET A 230 -13.41 -6.55 1.86
C MET A 230 -13.75 -8.01 1.54
N THR A 231 -13.04 -8.65 0.61
CA THR A 231 -13.40 -10.01 0.15
C THR A 231 -12.82 -11.12 1.00
N TRP A 232 -11.61 -10.95 1.57
CA TRP A 232 -10.85 -12.06 2.18
C TRP A 232 -10.42 -11.81 3.61
N GLY A 233 -10.64 -10.62 4.15
CA GLY A 233 -10.04 -10.21 5.40
C GLY A 233 -8.52 -10.35 5.37
N GLU A 234 -7.89 -9.89 4.29
CA GLU A 234 -6.44 -9.96 4.07
C GLU A 234 -5.94 -8.64 3.51
N GLN A 235 -4.80 -8.14 4.01
CA GLN A 235 -4.19 -6.93 3.46
C GLN A 235 -3.89 -7.12 1.99
N THR A 236 -3.04 -8.10 1.69
CA THR A 236 -2.70 -8.60 0.37
C THR A 236 -2.00 -9.94 0.57
N ASP A 237 -2.38 -10.93 -0.23
CA ASP A 237 -1.61 -12.15 -0.40
C ASP A 237 -1.83 -12.64 -1.83
N VAL A 238 -0.75 -12.98 -2.53
CA VAL A 238 -0.78 -13.27 -3.96
C VAL A 238 0.10 -14.47 -4.31
N PRO A 239 -0.19 -15.16 -5.42
CA PRO A 239 0.69 -16.19 -5.96
C PRO A 239 2.09 -15.65 -6.26
N GLU A 240 3.10 -16.50 -6.18
CA GLU A 240 4.45 -16.16 -6.65
C GLU A 240 4.51 -16.12 -8.19
N SER A 241 5.56 -15.48 -8.75
CA SER A 241 5.72 -15.42 -10.21
C SER A 241 5.89 -16.79 -10.87
N ALA A 242 6.50 -17.74 -10.18
CA ALA A 242 6.63 -19.11 -10.66
C ALA A 242 5.27 -19.81 -10.85
N ASP A 243 4.24 -19.41 -10.08
CA ASP A 243 2.89 -19.96 -10.20
C ASP A 243 2.18 -19.47 -11.48
N TRP A 244 2.63 -18.37 -12.10
CA TRP A 244 2.14 -17.96 -13.43
C TRP A 244 2.36 -19.08 -14.46
N TYR A 245 3.46 -19.83 -14.32
CA TYR A 245 3.81 -20.94 -15.20
C TYR A 245 2.87 -22.16 -15.04
N ASN A 246 2.14 -22.22 -13.92
CA ASN A 246 1.11 -23.23 -13.69
C ASN A 246 -0.24 -22.85 -14.31
N SER A 247 -0.43 -21.58 -14.69
CA SER A 247 -1.65 -21.09 -15.33
C SER A 247 -1.76 -21.53 -16.79
N SER A 248 -3.00 -21.74 -17.25
CA SER A 248 -3.31 -22.04 -18.66
C SER A 248 -3.99 -20.88 -19.40
N TYR A 249 -4.42 -19.85 -18.67
CA TYR A 249 -5.00 -18.64 -19.24
C TYR A 249 -4.69 -17.44 -18.33
N ILE A 250 -3.98 -16.45 -18.85
CA ILE A 250 -3.57 -15.27 -18.07
C ILE A 250 -4.09 -13.99 -18.73
N ILE A 251 -4.77 -13.16 -17.94
CA ILE A 251 -5.08 -11.78 -18.31
C ILE A 251 -4.14 -10.84 -17.55
N ALA A 252 -3.31 -10.08 -18.26
CA ALA A 252 -2.55 -8.97 -17.71
C ALA A 252 -3.38 -7.67 -17.82
N TRP A 253 -4.02 -7.28 -16.72
CA TRP A 253 -5.00 -6.19 -16.68
C TRP A 253 -4.47 -4.99 -15.89
N GLY A 254 -4.16 -3.88 -16.58
CA GLY A 254 -3.58 -2.71 -15.92
C GLY A 254 -2.22 -2.98 -15.25
N SER A 255 -1.52 -4.04 -15.67
CA SER A 255 -0.22 -4.45 -15.15
C SER A 255 0.80 -4.53 -16.28
N ASN A 256 1.74 -3.59 -16.31
CA ASN A 256 2.77 -3.53 -17.35
C ASN A 256 3.97 -4.43 -17.00
N VAL A 257 3.76 -5.74 -17.05
CA VAL A 257 4.68 -6.80 -16.58
C VAL A 257 6.14 -6.59 -16.99
N PRO A 258 6.52 -6.43 -18.28
CA PRO A 258 7.94 -6.32 -18.67
C PRO A 258 8.63 -5.06 -18.12
N GLN A 259 7.89 -3.97 -17.91
CA GLN A 259 8.44 -2.72 -17.39
C GLN A 259 8.54 -2.72 -15.87
N THR A 260 7.50 -3.20 -15.19
CA THR A 260 7.30 -3.01 -13.75
C THR A 260 7.55 -4.27 -12.92
N ARG A 261 7.50 -5.46 -13.54
CA ARG A 261 7.89 -6.78 -13.02
C ARG A 261 8.99 -7.40 -13.89
N THR A 262 9.92 -6.57 -14.35
CA THR A 262 11.03 -6.97 -15.25
C THR A 262 11.70 -8.31 -14.88
N PRO A 263 12.13 -8.54 -13.61
CA PRO A 263 12.84 -9.79 -13.28
C PRO A 263 11.95 -11.05 -13.32
N ASP A 264 10.63 -10.91 -13.34
CA ASP A 264 9.66 -12.01 -13.30
C ASP A 264 8.96 -12.19 -14.67
N ALA A 265 9.15 -11.26 -15.60
CA ALA A 265 8.49 -11.28 -16.90
C ALA A 265 8.79 -12.54 -17.73
N HIS A 266 9.90 -13.22 -17.46
CA HIS A 266 10.25 -14.46 -18.17
C HIS A 266 9.21 -15.56 -17.91
N PHE A 267 8.69 -15.72 -16.69
CA PHE A 267 7.63 -16.68 -16.39
C PHE A 267 6.38 -16.44 -17.25
N PHE A 268 6.01 -15.18 -17.45
CA PHE A 268 4.89 -14.80 -18.32
C PHE A 268 5.18 -15.10 -19.80
N THR A 269 6.41 -14.87 -20.28
CA THR A 269 6.74 -15.14 -21.68
C THR A 269 6.93 -16.62 -21.97
N GLU A 270 7.49 -17.38 -21.03
CA GLU A 270 7.85 -18.79 -21.20
C GLU A 270 6.63 -19.69 -21.03
N VAL A 271 5.66 -19.32 -20.17
CA VAL A 271 4.43 -20.11 -20.02
C VAL A 271 3.63 -20.16 -21.32
N ARG A 272 3.77 -19.16 -22.20
CA ARG A 272 3.16 -19.17 -23.53
C ARG A 272 3.67 -20.34 -24.38
N TYR A 273 4.92 -20.77 -24.20
CA TYR A 273 5.46 -21.96 -24.88
C TYR A 273 4.87 -23.27 -24.33
N LYS A 274 4.30 -23.24 -23.12
CA LYS A 274 3.51 -24.34 -22.54
C LYS A 274 2.08 -24.39 -23.10
N GLY A 275 1.71 -23.44 -23.96
CA GLY A 275 0.40 -23.35 -24.60
C GLY A 275 -0.59 -22.42 -23.89
N SER A 276 -0.17 -21.70 -22.85
CA SER A 276 -1.05 -20.78 -22.13
C SER A 276 -1.32 -19.51 -22.94
N LYS A 277 -2.60 -19.16 -23.08
CA LYS A 277 -3.03 -17.94 -23.76
C LYS A 277 -2.88 -16.73 -22.84
N THR A 278 -2.47 -15.60 -23.40
CA THR A 278 -2.19 -14.36 -22.69
C THR A 278 -2.94 -13.18 -23.31
N ILE A 279 -3.63 -12.40 -22.49
CA ILE A 279 -4.41 -11.23 -22.91
C ILE A 279 -3.87 -9.98 -22.22
N ALA A 280 -3.58 -8.91 -22.96
CA ALA A 280 -3.28 -7.61 -22.39
C ALA A 280 -4.53 -6.73 -22.38
N ILE A 281 -4.88 -6.16 -21.24
CA ILE A 281 -5.93 -5.15 -21.12
C ILE A 281 -5.31 -3.86 -20.58
N THR A 282 -4.99 -2.95 -21.50
CA THR A 282 -4.42 -1.63 -21.23
C THR A 282 -4.96 -0.61 -22.24
N PRO A 283 -5.27 0.63 -21.83
CA PRO A 283 -5.85 1.62 -22.73
C PRO A 283 -4.85 2.11 -23.79
N ASP A 284 -3.56 2.13 -23.47
CA ASP A 284 -2.46 2.37 -24.41
C ASP A 284 -1.87 1.06 -24.94
N TYR A 285 -1.09 1.14 -26.03
CA TYR A 285 -0.26 0.01 -26.47
C TYR A 285 1.00 -0.09 -25.59
N SER A 286 0.79 -0.56 -24.36
CA SER A 286 1.83 -0.71 -23.34
C SER A 286 2.79 -1.86 -23.66
N GLU A 287 3.92 -1.96 -22.93
CA GLU A 287 4.92 -3.01 -23.23
C GLU A 287 4.38 -4.43 -23.02
N VAL A 288 3.42 -4.64 -22.12
CA VAL A 288 2.80 -5.97 -21.93
C VAL A 288 1.98 -6.41 -23.14
N ALA A 289 1.39 -5.49 -23.90
CA ALA A 289 0.65 -5.83 -25.12
C ALA A 289 1.54 -6.54 -26.15
N LYS A 290 2.83 -6.20 -26.20
CA LYS A 290 3.83 -6.87 -27.07
C LYS A 290 4.06 -8.35 -26.71
N LEU A 291 3.73 -8.76 -25.48
CA LEU A 291 3.93 -10.12 -24.98
C LEU A 291 2.67 -10.99 -25.04
N CYS A 292 1.51 -10.40 -25.36
CA CYS A 292 0.23 -11.09 -25.31
C CYS A 292 -0.25 -11.52 -26.70
N ASP A 293 -1.18 -12.48 -26.72
CA ASP A 293 -1.78 -13.01 -27.93
C ASP A 293 -2.95 -12.14 -28.43
N GLN A 294 -3.53 -11.33 -27.54
CA GLN A 294 -4.54 -10.32 -27.87
C GLN A 294 -4.42 -9.10 -26.96
N TRP A 295 -4.69 -7.91 -27.52
CA TRP A 295 -4.75 -6.64 -26.81
C TRP A 295 -6.18 -6.08 -26.86
N LEU A 296 -6.73 -5.76 -25.69
CA LEU A 296 -7.95 -4.96 -25.55
C LEU A 296 -7.63 -3.60 -24.93
N ALA A 297 -8.22 -2.55 -25.49
CA ALA A 297 -7.98 -1.17 -25.10
C ALA A 297 -9.28 -0.50 -24.62
N PRO A 298 -9.81 -0.84 -23.44
CA PRO A 298 -10.92 -0.10 -22.86
C PRO A 298 -10.51 1.36 -22.59
N LYS A 299 -11.47 2.27 -22.57
CA LYS A 299 -11.26 3.60 -21.99
C LYS A 299 -10.71 3.44 -20.56
N GLN A 300 -9.66 4.16 -20.22
CA GLN A 300 -9.02 4.04 -18.91
C GLN A 300 -10.00 4.31 -17.77
N GLY A 301 -9.97 3.54 -16.69
CA GLY A 301 -10.86 3.75 -15.54
C GLY A 301 -12.28 3.21 -15.74
N THR A 302 -12.57 2.61 -16.91
CA THR A 302 -13.85 1.93 -17.17
C THR A 302 -13.76 0.41 -17.04
N ASP A 303 -12.64 -0.10 -16.48
CA ASP A 303 -12.31 -1.52 -16.41
C ASP A 303 -13.35 -2.36 -15.65
N CYS A 304 -13.97 -1.81 -14.60
CA CYS A 304 -15.09 -2.47 -13.91
C CYS A 304 -16.25 -2.80 -14.86
N ALA A 305 -16.60 -1.92 -15.81
CA ALA A 305 -17.67 -2.20 -16.77
C ALA A 305 -17.34 -3.42 -17.65
N LEU A 306 -16.08 -3.54 -18.09
CA LEU A 306 -15.61 -4.69 -18.85
C LEU A 306 -15.66 -5.97 -17.98
N ALA A 307 -15.15 -5.91 -16.75
CA ALA A 307 -15.15 -7.06 -15.84
C ALA A 307 -16.58 -7.53 -15.48
N MET A 308 -17.50 -6.60 -15.27
CA MET A 308 -18.92 -6.90 -15.02
C MET A 308 -19.57 -7.60 -16.21
N ALA A 309 -19.32 -7.15 -17.45
CA ALA A 309 -19.84 -7.82 -18.64
C ALA A 309 -19.21 -9.19 -18.89
N MET A 310 -17.93 -9.37 -18.57
CA MET A 310 -17.32 -10.70 -18.60
C MET A 310 -17.94 -11.61 -17.53
N GLY A 311 -18.16 -11.11 -16.31
CA GLY A 311 -18.85 -11.84 -15.25
C GLY A 311 -20.29 -12.24 -15.63
N HIS A 312 -21.02 -11.38 -16.34
CA HIS A 312 -22.36 -11.69 -16.88
C HIS A 312 -22.32 -12.91 -17.80
N VAL A 313 -21.39 -12.94 -18.76
CA VAL A 313 -21.22 -14.08 -19.68
C VAL A 313 -20.87 -15.36 -18.91
N ILE A 314 -19.95 -15.27 -17.95
CA ILE A 314 -19.52 -16.42 -17.12
C ILE A 314 -20.71 -17.02 -16.35
N LEU A 315 -21.46 -16.18 -15.64
CA LEU A 315 -22.62 -16.62 -14.86
C LEU A 315 -23.72 -17.18 -15.77
N LYS A 316 -24.05 -16.50 -16.88
CA LYS A 316 -25.05 -16.97 -17.84
C LYS A 316 -24.69 -18.35 -18.38
N THR A 317 -23.48 -18.53 -18.89
CA THR A 317 -23.10 -19.76 -19.60
C THR A 317 -22.74 -20.90 -18.64
N PHE A 318 -22.01 -20.65 -17.56
CA PHE A 318 -21.42 -21.71 -16.72
C PHE A 318 -22.09 -21.89 -15.35
N HIS A 319 -22.99 -20.99 -14.94
CA HIS A 319 -23.78 -21.16 -13.70
C HIS A 319 -25.26 -21.42 -13.98
N LEU A 320 -25.81 -20.94 -15.11
CA LEU A 320 -27.22 -21.10 -15.46
C LEU A 320 -27.44 -22.05 -16.64
N ASP A 321 -27.01 -21.68 -17.86
CA ASP A 321 -27.40 -22.40 -19.08
C ASP A 321 -26.74 -23.78 -19.20
N ASN A 322 -25.46 -23.89 -18.83
CA ASN A 322 -24.72 -25.15 -18.76
C ASN A 322 -23.90 -25.19 -17.45
N PRO A 323 -24.55 -25.51 -16.32
CA PRO A 323 -23.95 -25.38 -15.00
C PRO A 323 -22.70 -26.25 -14.86
N SER A 324 -21.58 -25.64 -14.48
CA SER A 324 -20.34 -26.33 -14.17
C SER A 324 -20.36 -26.84 -12.72
N ASP A 325 -20.30 -28.16 -12.53
CA ASP A 325 -20.21 -28.78 -11.20
C ASP A 325 -19.05 -28.23 -10.37
N TYR A 326 -17.88 -27.99 -10.99
CA TYR A 326 -16.72 -27.42 -10.28
C TYR A 326 -17.04 -26.03 -9.70
N PHE A 327 -17.51 -25.10 -10.53
CA PHE A 327 -17.85 -23.73 -10.14
C PHE A 327 -18.95 -23.65 -9.09
N LEU A 328 -20.06 -24.37 -9.27
CA LEU A 328 -21.15 -24.36 -8.30
C LEU A 328 -20.71 -24.90 -6.94
N ASN A 329 -19.95 -26.00 -6.91
CA ASN A 329 -19.42 -26.56 -5.67
C ASN A 329 -18.33 -25.70 -5.03
N TYR A 330 -17.55 -24.97 -5.84
CA TYR A 330 -16.61 -23.98 -5.34
C TYR A 330 -17.35 -22.84 -4.64
N CYS A 331 -18.30 -22.20 -5.33
CA CYS A 331 -19.10 -21.09 -4.80
C CYS A 331 -19.90 -21.51 -3.55
N ARG A 332 -20.49 -22.70 -3.55
CA ARG A 332 -21.27 -23.22 -2.41
C ARG A 332 -20.46 -23.29 -1.11
N ARG A 333 -19.17 -23.63 -1.19
CA ARG A 333 -18.33 -23.90 -0.02
C ARG A 333 -17.49 -22.69 0.39
N TYR A 334 -16.98 -21.95 -0.59
CA TYR A 334 -15.90 -21.00 -0.37
C TYR A 334 -16.31 -19.53 -0.51
N THR A 335 -17.59 -19.24 -0.76
CA THR A 335 -18.10 -17.87 -0.83
C THR A 335 -19.25 -17.66 0.15
N ASP A 336 -19.65 -16.41 0.31
CA ASP A 336 -20.86 -16.02 1.03
C ASP A 336 -22.15 -16.14 0.19
N MET A 337 -22.08 -16.65 -1.05
CA MET A 337 -23.24 -16.79 -1.95
C MET A 337 -24.44 -17.53 -1.33
N PRO A 338 -24.28 -18.63 -0.56
CA PRO A 338 -25.42 -19.30 0.09
C PRO A 338 -26.03 -18.52 1.27
N MET A 339 -25.35 -17.48 1.77
CA MET A 339 -25.78 -16.76 2.96
C MET A 339 -27.01 -15.91 2.68
N LEU A 340 -27.84 -15.75 3.70
CA LEU A 340 -29.09 -15.00 3.61
C LEU A 340 -28.90 -13.53 3.94
N VAL A 341 -29.56 -12.67 3.16
CA VAL A 341 -29.64 -11.23 3.32
C VAL A 341 -31.08 -10.86 3.62
N MET A 342 -31.29 -10.04 4.66
CA MET A 342 -32.61 -9.48 4.96
C MET A 342 -32.96 -8.39 3.96
N LEU A 343 -34.23 -8.31 3.58
CA LEU A 343 -34.76 -7.21 2.77
C LEU A 343 -35.44 -6.17 3.66
N ASP A 344 -35.06 -4.91 3.45
CA ASP A 344 -35.69 -3.75 4.09
C ASP A 344 -36.74 -3.16 3.14
N SER A 345 -37.94 -2.88 3.68
CA SER A 345 -39.04 -2.30 2.91
C SER A 345 -38.80 -0.83 2.63
N ARG A 346 -39.17 -0.37 1.44
CA ARG A 346 -39.23 1.05 1.08
C ARG A 346 -40.67 1.55 1.03
N ASP A 347 -40.83 2.87 1.14
CA ASP A 347 -42.14 3.54 1.08
C ASP A 347 -42.84 3.37 -0.29
N ASP A 348 -42.08 3.16 -1.36
CA ASP A 348 -42.59 2.92 -2.71
C ASP A 348 -43.10 1.48 -2.94
N GLY A 349 -43.07 0.63 -1.90
CA GLY A 349 -43.50 -0.76 -1.95
C GLY A 349 -42.45 -1.74 -2.50
N SER A 350 -41.27 -1.26 -2.91
CA SER A 350 -40.12 -2.09 -3.26
C SER A 350 -39.28 -2.45 -2.02
N TRP A 351 -38.28 -3.30 -2.21
CA TRP A 351 -37.35 -3.75 -1.18
C TRP A 351 -35.93 -3.31 -1.52
N VAL A 352 -35.06 -3.24 -0.51
CA VAL A 352 -33.61 -3.08 -0.70
C VAL A 352 -32.83 -4.14 0.07
N PRO A 353 -31.66 -4.57 -0.41
CA PRO A 353 -30.80 -5.48 0.33
C PRO A 353 -30.29 -4.81 1.62
N GLY A 354 -30.65 -5.38 2.77
CA GLY A 354 -30.23 -4.97 4.10
C GLY A 354 -28.97 -5.71 4.57
N ARG A 355 -28.87 -5.96 5.89
CA ARG A 355 -27.76 -6.76 6.45
C ARG A 355 -27.94 -8.27 6.23
N MET A 356 -26.86 -9.03 6.38
CA MET A 356 -26.94 -10.49 6.43
C MET A 356 -27.74 -10.96 7.66
N VAL A 357 -28.49 -12.05 7.49
CA VAL A 357 -29.16 -12.75 8.59
C VAL A 357 -28.11 -13.36 9.51
N ARG A 358 -28.27 -13.12 10.81
CA ARG A 358 -27.42 -13.64 11.88
C ARG A 358 -28.17 -14.70 12.66
N ALA A 359 -27.44 -15.62 13.29
CA ALA A 359 -28.05 -16.63 14.14
C ALA A 359 -28.91 -16.00 15.25
N SER A 360 -28.46 -14.86 15.81
CA SER A 360 -29.20 -14.08 16.82
C SER A 360 -30.56 -13.55 16.37
N ASP A 361 -30.84 -13.52 15.07
CA ASP A 361 -32.12 -13.05 14.54
C ASP A 361 -33.22 -14.10 14.62
N LEU A 362 -32.90 -15.35 14.97
CA LEU A 362 -33.81 -16.48 15.01
C LEU A 362 -34.10 -16.92 16.45
N LEU A 363 -35.31 -17.43 16.71
CA LEU A 363 -35.87 -17.68 18.06
C LEU A 363 -34.90 -18.34 19.04
N ASP A 364 -34.26 -19.45 18.66
CA ASP A 364 -33.33 -20.20 19.51
C ASP A 364 -31.85 -19.94 19.18
N GLY A 365 -31.55 -18.87 18.43
CA GLY A 365 -30.17 -18.57 18.01
C GLY A 365 -29.54 -19.64 17.11
N LEU A 366 -30.35 -20.54 16.53
CA LEU A 366 -29.91 -21.81 15.92
C LEU A 366 -29.05 -22.69 16.85
N GLY A 367 -29.22 -22.57 18.17
CA GLY A 367 -28.44 -23.27 19.17
C GLY A 367 -27.06 -22.66 19.46
N GLU A 368 -26.72 -21.52 18.83
CA GLU A 368 -25.45 -20.83 19.04
C GLU A 368 -25.56 -19.82 20.19
N SER A 369 -24.84 -20.07 21.29
CA SER A 369 -24.86 -19.22 22.48
C SER A 369 -23.70 -18.21 22.55
N ASN A 370 -22.59 -18.49 21.86
CA ASN A 370 -21.44 -17.59 21.75
C ASN A 370 -21.51 -16.80 20.44
N ASN A 371 -21.41 -15.46 20.54
CA ASN A 371 -21.43 -14.52 19.41
C ASN A 371 -22.48 -14.82 18.30
N PRO A 372 -23.75 -15.15 18.63
CA PRO A 372 -24.77 -15.46 17.63
C PRO A 372 -25.03 -14.31 16.63
N GLU A 373 -24.76 -13.07 17.02
CA GLU A 373 -24.84 -11.87 16.18
C GLU A 373 -23.75 -11.76 15.11
N TRP A 374 -22.71 -12.58 15.21
CA TRP A 374 -21.57 -12.62 14.28
C TRP A 374 -21.49 -13.91 13.46
N LYS A 375 -22.58 -14.70 13.45
CA LYS A 375 -22.68 -15.97 12.72
C LYS A 375 -23.73 -15.87 11.63
N THR A 376 -23.29 -15.92 10.38
CA THR A 376 -24.17 -15.81 9.20
C THR A 376 -25.00 -17.09 9.01
N VAL A 377 -26.20 -16.95 8.42
CA VAL A 377 -27.16 -18.05 8.25
C VAL A 377 -27.38 -18.37 6.76
N ALA A 378 -27.58 -19.65 6.45
CA ALA A 378 -27.91 -20.15 5.12
C ALA A 378 -29.03 -21.22 5.20
N PHE A 379 -29.61 -21.58 4.05
CA PHE A 379 -30.41 -22.80 3.94
C PHE A 379 -29.53 -24.00 3.58
N ASN A 380 -29.87 -25.18 4.09
CA ASN A 380 -29.35 -26.44 3.56
C ASN A 380 -30.24 -26.94 2.39
N VAL A 381 -29.81 -28.02 1.72
CA VAL A 381 -30.56 -28.65 0.61
C VAL A 381 -31.89 -29.27 1.04
N SER A 382 -32.07 -29.54 2.34
CA SER A 382 -33.34 -30.00 2.93
C SER A 382 -34.31 -28.85 3.24
N GLY A 383 -33.91 -27.60 3.00
CA GLY A 383 -34.73 -26.41 3.27
C GLY A 383 -34.72 -25.96 4.73
N GLU A 384 -33.77 -26.41 5.54
CA GLU A 384 -33.59 -26.03 6.94
C GLU A 384 -32.61 -24.86 7.08
N LEU A 385 -32.86 -23.98 8.05
CA LEU A 385 -31.95 -22.88 8.39
C LEU A 385 -30.78 -23.39 9.24
N VAL A 386 -29.57 -23.02 8.85
CA VAL A 386 -28.34 -23.45 9.52
C VAL A 386 -27.34 -22.31 9.67
N ALA A 387 -26.58 -22.31 10.76
CA ALA A 387 -25.39 -21.48 10.94
C ALA A 387 -24.15 -22.34 10.63
N PRO A 388 -23.59 -22.27 9.41
CA PRO A 388 -22.46 -23.13 9.06
C PRO A 388 -21.18 -22.66 9.75
N ASN A 389 -20.25 -23.59 9.98
CA ASN A 389 -18.93 -23.34 10.54
C ASN A 389 -18.16 -22.24 9.76
N GLY A 390 -17.21 -21.60 10.45
CA GLY A 390 -16.24 -20.69 9.84
C GLY A 390 -16.57 -19.20 9.93
N SER A 391 -17.83 -18.81 10.14
CA SER A 391 -18.18 -17.39 10.36
C SER A 391 -17.42 -16.78 11.54
N ILE A 392 -17.21 -15.47 11.51
CA ILE A 392 -16.26 -14.79 12.42
C ILE A 392 -16.62 -14.97 13.89
N GLY A 393 -17.90 -15.14 14.22
CA GLY A 393 -18.36 -15.43 15.57
C GLY A 393 -17.82 -16.76 16.15
N PHE A 394 -17.38 -17.71 15.31
CA PHE A 394 -16.74 -18.95 15.78
C PHE A 394 -15.24 -18.79 16.10
N ARG A 395 -14.61 -17.68 15.69
CA ARG A 395 -13.18 -17.45 15.87
C ARG A 395 -12.82 -17.13 17.32
N TRP A 396 -13.68 -16.36 17.99
CA TRP A 396 -13.46 -15.83 19.33
C TRP A 396 -14.53 -16.34 20.30
N GLY A 397 -14.23 -16.37 21.60
CA GLY A 397 -15.13 -16.91 22.63
C GLY A 397 -15.27 -18.44 22.64
N GLU A 398 -14.99 -19.11 21.52
CA GLU A 398 -14.98 -20.56 21.37
C GLU A 398 -13.82 -21.06 20.50
N LYS A 399 -13.75 -22.38 20.26
CA LYS A 399 -12.68 -23.08 19.51
C LYS A 399 -13.23 -24.29 18.76
N GLY A 400 -12.54 -24.72 17.71
CA GLY A 400 -12.81 -25.97 16.98
C GLY A 400 -13.85 -25.90 15.86
N LYS A 401 -14.57 -24.77 15.72
CA LYS A 401 -15.60 -24.57 14.68
C LYS A 401 -15.25 -23.47 13.67
N TRP A 402 -14.12 -22.80 13.83
CA TRP A 402 -13.67 -21.79 12.86
C TRP A 402 -12.94 -22.46 11.70
N ASN A 403 -13.68 -23.22 10.89
CA ASN A 403 -13.21 -23.96 9.72
C ASN A 403 -14.25 -23.92 8.58
N LEU A 404 -13.82 -24.24 7.37
CA LEU A 404 -14.65 -24.33 6.17
C LEU A 404 -15.14 -25.77 5.92
N GLU A 405 -15.19 -26.61 6.94
CA GLU A 405 -15.93 -27.87 6.83
C GLU A 405 -17.41 -27.53 6.59
N GLN A 406 -18.03 -28.27 5.67
CA GLN A 406 -19.46 -28.13 5.36
C GLN A 406 -20.28 -28.76 6.49
N ARG A 407 -20.28 -28.10 7.65
CA ARG A 407 -20.97 -28.54 8.86
C ARG A 407 -21.75 -27.41 9.50
N ALA A 408 -22.86 -27.76 10.13
CA ALA A 408 -23.61 -26.92 11.06
C ALA A 408 -24.05 -27.77 12.25
N ALA A 409 -23.98 -27.22 13.47
CA ALA A 409 -24.29 -27.96 14.71
C ALA A 409 -23.59 -29.34 14.82
N GLY A 410 -22.37 -29.46 14.27
CA GLY A 410 -21.58 -30.70 14.26
C GLY A 410 -21.97 -31.73 13.19
N GLN A 411 -23.07 -31.53 12.45
CA GLN A 411 -23.53 -32.41 11.39
C GLN A 411 -23.02 -31.94 10.03
N GLU A 412 -22.79 -32.86 9.09
CA GLU A 412 -22.47 -32.50 7.70
C GLU A 412 -23.68 -31.83 7.05
N THR A 413 -23.45 -30.79 6.25
CA THR A 413 -24.52 -29.95 5.71
C THR A 413 -24.13 -29.37 4.36
N GLU A 414 -24.92 -29.68 3.34
CA GLU A 414 -24.80 -29.05 2.04
C GLU A 414 -25.68 -27.79 1.98
N LEU A 415 -25.07 -26.64 1.64
CA LEU A 415 -25.77 -25.35 1.59
C LEU A 415 -26.47 -25.14 0.24
N THR A 416 -27.64 -24.51 0.24
CA THR A 416 -28.38 -24.13 -0.96
C THR A 416 -27.91 -22.76 -1.46
N LEU A 417 -27.56 -22.66 -2.76
CA LEU A 417 -27.14 -21.40 -3.37
C LEU A 417 -28.33 -20.47 -3.64
N SER A 418 -29.32 -20.93 -4.42
CA SER A 418 -30.45 -20.12 -4.90
C SER A 418 -31.74 -20.50 -4.18
N LEU A 419 -32.57 -19.51 -3.86
CA LEU A 419 -33.91 -19.72 -3.30
C LEU A 419 -35.00 -19.91 -4.37
N LEU A 420 -34.67 -19.94 -5.66
CA LEU A 420 -35.64 -20.01 -6.75
C LEU A 420 -36.68 -21.13 -6.59
N ASP A 421 -36.25 -22.30 -6.11
CA ASP A 421 -37.11 -23.48 -5.88
C ASP A 421 -37.67 -23.55 -4.44
N LEU A 422 -37.19 -22.70 -3.53
CA LEU A 422 -37.59 -22.65 -2.11
C LEU A 422 -38.42 -21.41 -1.75
N LYS A 423 -38.63 -20.49 -2.70
CA LYS A 423 -39.28 -19.20 -2.49
C LYS A 423 -40.73 -19.34 -2.04
N ASP A 424 -41.15 -18.44 -1.16
CA ASP A 424 -42.56 -18.26 -0.84
C ASP A 424 -43.21 -17.25 -1.79
N GLU A 425 -42.44 -16.26 -2.25
CA GLU A 425 -42.88 -15.18 -3.13
C GLU A 425 -41.72 -14.62 -3.97
N VAL A 426 -42.05 -13.71 -4.90
CA VAL A 426 -41.07 -12.96 -5.69
C VAL A 426 -41.10 -11.51 -5.20
N ALA A 427 -39.95 -10.98 -4.80
CA ALA A 427 -39.79 -9.64 -4.27
C ALA A 427 -39.15 -8.72 -5.31
N ALA A 428 -39.71 -7.52 -5.46
CA ALA A 428 -39.13 -6.45 -6.28
C ALA A 428 -38.05 -5.70 -5.48
N VAL A 429 -36.77 -5.93 -5.79
CA VAL A 429 -35.63 -5.40 -5.03
C VAL A 429 -34.84 -4.38 -5.85
N GLY A 430 -34.59 -3.20 -5.28
CA GLY A 430 -33.83 -2.13 -5.92
C GLY A 430 -32.31 -2.29 -5.79
N PHE A 431 -31.59 -2.03 -6.88
CA PHE A 431 -30.13 -2.02 -6.97
C PHE A 431 -29.64 -0.65 -7.45
N PRO A 432 -28.55 -0.12 -6.89
CA PRO A 432 -28.01 1.15 -7.34
C PRO A 432 -27.30 1.00 -8.69
N TYR A 433 -27.52 1.96 -9.58
CA TYR A 433 -26.88 2.02 -10.89
C TYR A 433 -26.26 3.40 -11.13
N PHE A 434 -24.94 3.42 -11.31
CA PHE A 434 -24.16 4.64 -11.53
C PHE A 434 -23.66 4.77 -12.97
N GLY A 435 -23.91 3.78 -13.84
CA GLY A 435 -23.45 3.82 -15.23
C GLY A 435 -24.14 4.87 -16.11
N GLY A 436 -25.22 5.47 -15.62
CA GLY A 436 -25.90 6.61 -16.24
C GLY A 436 -25.36 7.96 -15.79
N ASN A 437 -24.48 8.02 -14.78
CA ASN A 437 -23.91 9.29 -14.33
C ASN A 437 -23.07 9.89 -15.45
N GLU A 438 -23.44 11.09 -15.88
CA GLU A 438 -22.73 11.81 -16.92
C GLU A 438 -21.36 12.27 -16.41
N ASN A 439 -20.34 12.17 -17.27
CA ASN A 439 -19.02 12.72 -17.03
C ASN A 439 -18.53 13.36 -18.34
N PRO A 440 -17.95 14.57 -18.33
CA PRO A 440 -17.51 15.27 -19.54
C PRO A 440 -16.53 14.48 -20.43
N HIS A 441 -15.84 13.48 -19.88
CA HIS A 441 -14.73 12.79 -20.54
C HIS A 441 -14.93 11.28 -20.71
N PHE A 442 -16.04 10.73 -20.18
CA PHE A 442 -16.34 9.30 -20.22
C PHE A 442 -17.76 9.07 -20.74
N ARG A 443 -17.95 7.97 -21.45
CA ARG A 443 -19.27 7.58 -21.96
C ARG A 443 -20.12 7.03 -20.81
N SER A 444 -21.41 7.38 -20.80
CA SER A 444 -22.42 6.85 -19.89
C SER A 444 -23.49 6.10 -20.69
N VAL A 445 -24.23 5.21 -20.02
CA VAL A 445 -25.39 4.51 -20.56
C VAL A 445 -26.58 4.79 -19.67
N GLN A 446 -27.53 5.59 -20.15
CA GLN A 446 -28.67 6.01 -19.36
C GLN A 446 -29.59 4.82 -19.04
N GLN A 447 -29.84 4.60 -17.75
CA GLN A 447 -30.91 3.76 -17.21
C GLN A 447 -31.47 4.43 -15.95
N GLN A 448 -32.37 3.77 -15.23
CA GLN A 448 -32.83 4.29 -13.94
C GLN A 448 -31.71 4.21 -12.91
N PRO A 449 -31.50 5.24 -12.05
CA PRO A 449 -30.51 5.19 -10.97
C PRO A 449 -30.76 4.04 -9.97
N VAL A 450 -32.01 3.57 -9.90
CA VAL A 450 -32.41 2.37 -9.17
C VAL A 450 -33.00 1.37 -10.16
N LEU A 451 -32.36 0.21 -10.30
CA LEU A 451 -32.84 -0.90 -11.10
C LEU A 451 -33.59 -1.88 -10.20
N VAL A 452 -34.87 -2.09 -10.48
CA VAL A 452 -35.72 -2.99 -9.69
C VAL A 452 -35.71 -4.37 -10.34
N HIS A 453 -35.14 -5.35 -9.65
CA HIS A 453 -35.05 -6.74 -10.08
C HIS A 453 -36.05 -7.64 -9.34
N GLN A 454 -36.44 -8.75 -9.97
CA GLN A 454 -37.34 -9.73 -9.37
C GLN A 454 -36.53 -10.86 -8.73
N LEU A 455 -36.59 -10.99 -7.39
CA LEU A 455 -35.83 -12.02 -6.67
C LEU A 455 -36.72 -13.07 -5.99
N PRO A 456 -36.29 -14.33 -5.96
CA PRO A 456 -36.94 -15.36 -5.17
C PRO A 456 -36.71 -15.11 -3.68
N ALA A 457 -37.77 -14.84 -2.93
CA ALA A 457 -37.68 -14.49 -1.51
C ALA A 457 -38.40 -15.51 -0.64
N LYS A 458 -37.90 -15.65 0.59
CA LYS A 458 -38.52 -16.48 1.63
C LYS A 458 -38.87 -15.64 2.84
N ARG A 459 -39.98 -15.93 3.51
CA ARG A 459 -40.44 -15.18 4.68
C ARG A 459 -40.01 -15.87 5.96
N LEU A 460 -39.14 -15.20 6.72
CA LEU A 460 -38.69 -15.68 8.04
C LEU A 460 -39.40 -14.92 9.15
N THR A 461 -39.74 -15.64 10.22
CA THR A 461 -40.15 -15.04 11.49
C THR A 461 -38.90 -14.90 12.35
N LEU A 462 -38.58 -13.66 12.73
CA LEU A 462 -37.43 -13.33 13.57
C LEU A 462 -37.74 -13.59 15.05
N ALA A 463 -36.69 -13.61 15.89
CA ALA A 463 -36.79 -13.79 17.35
C ALA A 463 -37.65 -12.71 18.03
N ASN A 464 -37.69 -11.50 17.47
CA ASN A 464 -38.53 -10.40 17.95
C ASN A 464 -40.01 -10.51 17.50
N GLY A 465 -40.38 -11.55 16.74
CA GLY A 465 -41.71 -11.77 16.18
C GLY A 465 -41.98 -11.08 14.83
N GLU A 466 -41.08 -10.23 14.35
CA GLU A 466 -41.20 -9.59 13.04
C GLU A 466 -41.07 -10.62 11.91
N ARG A 467 -41.81 -10.43 10.81
CA ARG A 467 -41.66 -11.26 9.60
C ARG A 467 -40.91 -10.49 8.53
N LYS A 468 -39.68 -10.90 8.21
CA LYS A 468 -38.85 -10.30 7.16
C LYS A 468 -38.76 -11.21 5.94
N LEU A 469 -38.60 -10.61 4.77
CA LEU A 469 -38.18 -11.33 3.57
C LEU A 469 -36.66 -11.48 3.57
N VAL A 470 -36.20 -12.63 3.09
CA VAL A 470 -34.79 -12.92 2.89
C VAL A 470 -34.53 -13.47 1.49
N VAL A 471 -33.34 -13.18 0.99
CA VAL A 471 -32.80 -13.67 -0.29
C VAL A 471 -31.40 -14.23 -0.06
N SER A 472 -30.91 -15.10 -0.94
CA SER A 472 -29.49 -15.49 -0.90
C SER A 472 -28.61 -14.42 -1.56
N VAL A 473 -27.34 -14.33 -1.16
CA VAL A 473 -26.33 -13.52 -1.87
C VAL A 473 -26.18 -13.97 -3.32
N TYR A 474 -26.29 -15.27 -3.61
CA TYR A 474 -26.25 -15.80 -4.97
C TYR A 474 -27.35 -15.19 -5.85
N ASP A 475 -28.59 -15.15 -5.36
CA ASP A 475 -29.72 -14.56 -6.07
C ASP A 475 -29.53 -13.05 -6.28
N LEU A 476 -28.99 -12.35 -5.28
CA LEU A 476 -28.61 -10.94 -5.38
C LEU A 476 -27.52 -10.70 -6.43
N VAL A 477 -26.50 -11.56 -6.50
CA VAL A 477 -25.44 -11.47 -7.51
C VAL A 477 -26.04 -11.67 -8.91
N LEU A 478 -26.82 -12.72 -9.14
CA LEU A 478 -27.41 -12.97 -10.46
C LEU A 478 -28.32 -11.81 -10.92
N ALA A 479 -29.13 -11.26 -10.00
CA ALA A 479 -29.96 -10.09 -10.26
C ALA A 479 -29.12 -8.84 -10.56
N ASN A 480 -28.09 -8.54 -9.76
CA ASN A 480 -27.19 -7.41 -9.98
C ASN A 480 -26.48 -7.47 -11.33
N TYR A 481 -26.12 -8.65 -11.81
CA TYR A 481 -25.54 -8.85 -13.15
C TYR A 481 -26.59 -8.86 -14.27
N GLY A 482 -27.88 -8.66 -13.97
CA GLY A 482 -28.95 -8.54 -14.97
C GLY A 482 -29.26 -9.85 -15.70
N LEU A 483 -29.25 -11.00 -15.01
CA LEU A 483 -29.52 -12.30 -15.62
C LEU A 483 -30.99 -12.70 -15.51
N ASP A 484 -31.63 -13.04 -16.64
CA ASP A 484 -32.99 -13.55 -16.62
C ASP A 484 -33.03 -14.99 -16.10
N ARG A 485 -34.03 -15.26 -15.26
CA ARG A 485 -34.23 -16.52 -14.52
C ARG A 485 -35.67 -17.01 -14.60
N GLY A 486 -36.44 -16.50 -15.57
CA GLY A 486 -37.85 -16.86 -15.74
C GLY A 486 -38.79 -16.19 -14.72
N LEU A 487 -38.38 -15.06 -14.14
CA LEU A 487 -39.18 -14.28 -13.18
C LEU A 487 -39.84 -13.04 -13.83
N ASN A 488 -39.77 -12.93 -15.16
CA ASN A 488 -40.27 -11.78 -15.94
C ASN A 488 -39.65 -10.45 -15.50
N ASP A 489 -38.34 -10.44 -15.29
CA ASP A 489 -37.59 -9.25 -14.89
C ASP A 489 -37.26 -8.38 -16.11
N GLN A 490 -37.81 -7.17 -16.16
CA GLN A 490 -37.62 -6.24 -17.27
C GLN A 490 -36.22 -5.60 -17.32
N ASN A 491 -35.47 -5.64 -16.20
CA ASN A 491 -34.12 -5.11 -16.11
C ASN A 491 -33.06 -6.19 -16.33
N ALA A 492 -33.46 -7.46 -16.39
CA ALA A 492 -32.61 -8.56 -16.82
C ALA A 492 -32.53 -8.66 -18.35
N ALA A 493 -31.41 -9.15 -18.86
CA ALA A 493 -31.18 -9.41 -20.28
C ALA A 493 -31.49 -10.86 -20.63
N GLN A 494 -32.15 -11.08 -21.78
CA GLN A 494 -32.35 -12.42 -22.32
C GLN A 494 -31.13 -12.87 -23.15
N ASP A 495 -30.46 -11.93 -23.80
CA ASP A 495 -29.24 -12.16 -24.56
C ASP A 495 -28.20 -11.03 -24.40
N PHE A 496 -26.98 -11.29 -24.86
CA PHE A 496 -25.83 -10.37 -24.70
C PHE A 496 -25.92 -9.09 -25.54
N SER A 497 -26.84 -9.03 -26.50
CA SER A 497 -27.02 -7.90 -27.42
C SER A 497 -27.91 -6.79 -26.84
N GLU A 498 -28.71 -7.11 -25.81
CA GLU A 498 -29.54 -6.14 -25.10
C GLU A 498 -28.69 -5.16 -24.30
N VAL A 499 -29.07 -3.88 -24.32
CA VAL A 499 -28.41 -2.84 -23.52
C VAL A 499 -29.06 -2.79 -22.13
N LYS A 500 -28.75 -3.79 -21.30
CA LYS A 500 -29.10 -3.83 -19.86
C LYS A 500 -27.84 -3.68 -19.04
N ALA A 501 -27.98 -3.30 -17.77
CA ALA A 501 -26.83 -3.10 -16.90
C ALA A 501 -25.91 -4.33 -16.95
N TYR A 502 -24.65 -4.09 -17.28
CA TYR A 502 -23.58 -5.10 -17.28
C TYR A 502 -23.65 -6.18 -18.36
N THR A 503 -24.41 -6.01 -19.44
CA THR A 503 -24.28 -6.90 -20.62
C THR A 503 -23.04 -6.56 -21.46
N PRO A 504 -22.57 -7.47 -22.34
CA PRO A 504 -21.56 -7.14 -23.35
C PRO A 504 -21.91 -5.93 -24.23
N ALA A 505 -23.17 -5.80 -24.68
CA ALA A 505 -23.61 -4.63 -25.45
C ALA A 505 -23.59 -3.32 -24.64
N TRP A 506 -23.91 -3.36 -23.35
CA TRP A 506 -23.77 -2.22 -22.45
C TRP A 506 -22.30 -1.83 -22.24
N ALA A 507 -21.41 -2.80 -21.99
CA ALA A 507 -20.00 -2.53 -21.76
C ALA A 507 -19.28 -2.02 -23.02
N GLU A 508 -19.71 -2.42 -24.22
CA GLU A 508 -19.20 -1.87 -25.48
C GLU A 508 -19.42 -0.35 -25.56
N GLN A 509 -20.58 0.13 -25.11
CA GLN A 509 -20.89 1.57 -25.10
C GLN A 509 -20.01 2.33 -24.10
N ILE A 510 -19.87 1.81 -22.87
CA ILE A 510 -19.05 2.43 -21.80
C ILE A 510 -17.56 2.41 -22.15
N THR A 511 -17.03 1.23 -22.46
CA THR A 511 -15.58 0.98 -22.53
C THR A 511 -15.00 1.21 -23.93
N GLY A 512 -15.82 1.06 -24.97
CA GLY A 512 -15.38 1.01 -26.37
C GLY A 512 -14.82 -0.34 -26.81
N VAL A 513 -14.75 -1.35 -25.94
CA VAL A 513 -14.31 -2.70 -26.32
C VAL A 513 -15.44 -3.43 -27.07
N PRO A 514 -15.19 -3.98 -28.28
CA PRO A 514 -16.22 -4.69 -29.02
C PRO A 514 -16.77 -5.90 -28.24
N ARG A 515 -18.10 -6.00 -28.12
CA ARG A 515 -18.82 -7.02 -27.33
C ARG A 515 -18.41 -8.46 -27.69
N ARG A 516 -18.17 -8.73 -28.98
CA ARG A 516 -17.69 -10.04 -29.44
C ARG A 516 -16.40 -10.50 -28.75
N HIS A 517 -15.51 -9.57 -28.41
CA HIS A 517 -14.26 -9.88 -27.73
C HIS A 517 -14.48 -10.06 -26.22
N ILE A 518 -15.43 -9.32 -25.65
CA ILE A 518 -15.88 -9.50 -24.25
C ILE A 518 -16.43 -10.91 -24.09
N GLU A 519 -17.37 -11.30 -24.96
CA GLU A 519 -18.00 -12.63 -24.98
C GLU A 519 -16.96 -13.73 -25.17
N GLN A 520 -16.11 -13.62 -26.19
CA GLN A 520 -15.09 -14.61 -26.49
C GLN A 520 -14.12 -14.81 -25.32
N ILE A 521 -13.52 -13.74 -24.80
CA ILE A 521 -12.48 -13.84 -23.77
C ILE A 521 -13.10 -14.30 -22.44
N ALA A 522 -14.31 -13.85 -22.09
CA ALA A 522 -15.00 -14.33 -20.90
C ALA A 522 -15.28 -15.83 -20.98
N TRP A 523 -15.77 -16.30 -22.13
CA TRP A 523 -16.03 -17.71 -22.37
C TRP A 523 -14.74 -18.54 -22.32
N GLU A 524 -13.69 -18.15 -23.03
CA GLU A 524 -12.41 -18.88 -23.07
C GLU A 524 -11.74 -18.93 -21.68
N PHE A 525 -11.81 -17.83 -20.92
CA PHE A 525 -11.28 -17.73 -19.57
C PHE A 525 -11.98 -18.72 -18.62
N ALA A 526 -13.31 -18.75 -18.66
CA ALA A 526 -14.11 -19.66 -17.83
C ALA A 526 -14.03 -21.12 -18.30
N ASP A 527 -14.09 -21.38 -19.60
CA ASP A 527 -13.92 -22.73 -20.15
C ASP A 527 -12.56 -23.33 -19.76
N THR A 528 -11.49 -22.53 -19.81
CA THR A 528 -10.17 -22.98 -19.33
C THR A 528 -10.19 -23.28 -17.84
N ALA A 529 -10.79 -22.42 -17.02
CA ALA A 529 -10.90 -22.67 -15.58
C ALA A 529 -11.74 -23.91 -15.27
N HIS A 530 -12.84 -24.14 -15.98
CA HIS A 530 -13.68 -25.33 -15.84
C HIS A 530 -12.88 -26.61 -16.15
N LYS A 531 -12.20 -26.64 -17.30
CA LYS A 531 -11.39 -27.79 -17.73
C LYS A 531 -10.23 -28.09 -16.80
N THR A 532 -9.63 -27.06 -16.22
CA THR A 532 -8.40 -27.16 -15.44
C THR A 532 -8.61 -27.09 -13.93
N HIS A 533 -9.86 -26.96 -13.48
CA HIS A 533 -10.22 -26.74 -12.08
C HIS A 533 -9.54 -25.50 -11.49
N GLY A 534 -9.72 -24.36 -12.16
CA GLY A 534 -9.35 -23.04 -11.65
C GLY A 534 -8.03 -22.46 -12.16
N ARG A 535 -7.34 -23.05 -13.16
CA ARG A 535 -6.04 -22.54 -13.65
C ARG A 535 -6.14 -21.39 -14.66
N SER A 536 -7.01 -20.43 -14.35
CA SER A 536 -7.10 -19.13 -15.03
C SER A 536 -6.77 -18.02 -14.04
N MET A 537 -5.91 -17.09 -14.45
CA MET A 537 -5.29 -16.09 -13.57
C MET A 537 -5.45 -14.68 -14.14
N ILE A 538 -5.61 -13.69 -13.26
CA ILE A 538 -5.55 -12.28 -13.64
C ILE A 538 -4.37 -11.63 -12.90
N ILE A 539 -3.39 -11.17 -13.68
CA ILE A 539 -2.27 -10.35 -13.21
C ILE A 539 -2.69 -8.88 -13.30
N LEU A 540 -2.72 -8.20 -12.16
CA LEU A 540 -3.27 -6.86 -12.02
C LEU A 540 -2.32 -5.95 -11.23
N GLY A 541 -2.53 -4.64 -11.34
CA GLY A 541 -1.66 -3.66 -10.69
C GLY A 541 -2.20 -2.24 -10.74
N ALA A 542 -1.29 -1.28 -10.53
CA ALA A 542 -1.62 0.15 -10.36
C ALA A 542 -2.40 0.79 -11.52
N GLY A 543 -2.46 0.19 -12.72
CA GLY A 543 -3.27 0.68 -13.84
C GLY A 543 -4.77 0.70 -13.52
N VAL A 544 -5.23 -0.22 -12.66
CA VAL A 544 -6.62 -0.31 -12.20
C VAL A 544 -6.77 -0.02 -10.70
N ASN A 545 -5.70 -0.13 -9.90
CA ASN A 545 -5.74 0.15 -8.45
C ASN A 545 -5.62 1.62 -8.06
N HIS A 546 -5.09 2.50 -8.92
CA HIS A 546 -4.85 3.90 -8.54
C HIS A 546 -6.03 4.84 -8.87
N TRP A 547 -7.18 4.27 -9.24
CA TRP A 547 -8.45 4.99 -9.45
C TRP A 547 -9.21 5.14 -8.14
N TYR A 548 -10.05 6.17 -8.00
CA TYR A 548 -10.88 6.36 -6.81
C TYR A 548 -11.80 5.16 -6.55
N HIS A 549 -12.38 4.61 -7.62
CA HIS A 549 -13.20 3.39 -7.59
C HIS A 549 -12.39 2.10 -7.89
N MET A 550 -11.17 2.01 -7.33
CA MET A 550 -10.31 0.81 -7.47
C MET A 550 -10.98 -0.47 -6.97
N ASP A 551 -11.78 -0.36 -5.92
CA ASP A 551 -12.51 -1.45 -5.31
C ASP A 551 -13.53 -2.06 -6.28
N MET A 552 -14.17 -1.24 -7.12
CA MET A 552 -15.08 -1.72 -8.17
C MET A 552 -14.31 -2.46 -9.28
N ASN A 553 -13.19 -1.89 -9.74
CA ASN A 553 -12.31 -2.55 -10.72
C ASN A 553 -11.86 -3.92 -10.19
N TYR A 554 -11.38 -3.97 -8.96
CA TYR A 554 -10.87 -5.20 -8.35
C TYR A 554 -11.99 -6.20 -8.09
N ARG A 555 -13.12 -5.80 -7.49
CA ARG A 555 -14.24 -6.72 -7.21
C ARG A 555 -14.85 -7.29 -8.48
N GLY A 556 -14.86 -6.55 -9.59
CA GLY A 556 -15.27 -7.09 -10.89
C GLY A 556 -14.37 -8.24 -11.34
N MET A 557 -13.05 -8.07 -11.26
CA MET A 557 -12.07 -9.09 -11.63
C MET A 557 -12.02 -10.26 -10.63
N ILE A 558 -12.15 -9.96 -9.33
CA ILE A 558 -12.25 -10.96 -8.26
C ILE A 558 -13.48 -11.82 -8.48
N ASN A 559 -14.64 -11.23 -8.80
CA ASN A 559 -15.85 -11.98 -9.08
C ASN A 559 -15.66 -12.94 -10.26
N MET A 560 -15.02 -12.52 -11.36
CA MET A 560 -14.70 -13.44 -12.46
C MET A 560 -13.88 -14.65 -11.99
N LEU A 561 -12.87 -14.42 -11.15
CA LEU A 561 -12.03 -15.49 -10.59
C LEU A 561 -12.80 -16.39 -9.61
N VAL A 562 -13.65 -15.82 -8.77
CA VAL A 562 -14.48 -16.56 -7.82
C VAL A 562 -15.53 -17.41 -8.54
N PHE A 563 -16.22 -16.85 -9.53
CA PHE A 563 -17.22 -17.56 -10.34
C PHE A 563 -16.61 -18.75 -11.09
N CYS A 564 -15.32 -18.66 -11.43
CA CYS A 564 -14.56 -19.71 -12.09
C CYS A 564 -13.77 -20.62 -11.12
N GLY A 565 -13.91 -20.42 -9.81
CA GLY A 565 -13.20 -21.20 -8.79
C GLY A 565 -11.67 -21.16 -8.91
N CYS A 566 -11.10 -20.00 -9.22
CA CYS A 566 -9.66 -19.86 -9.46
C CYS A 566 -8.84 -19.51 -8.21
N ILE A 567 -9.44 -18.88 -7.19
CA ILE A 567 -8.73 -18.47 -5.98
C ILE A 567 -8.32 -19.73 -5.19
N GLY A 568 -7.06 -19.77 -4.72
CA GLY A 568 -6.52 -20.90 -3.97
C GLY A 568 -6.11 -22.12 -4.81
N GLN A 569 -6.13 -22.04 -6.14
CA GLN A 569 -5.64 -23.09 -7.04
C GLN A 569 -4.34 -22.66 -7.71
N SER A 570 -3.30 -23.51 -7.66
CA SER A 570 -2.02 -23.23 -8.34
C SER A 570 -2.22 -23.04 -9.85
N GLY A 571 -1.69 -21.94 -10.39
CA GLY A 571 -1.94 -21.48 -11.75
C GLY A 571 -3.23 -20.67 -11.92
N GLY A 572 -3.94 -20.39 -10.84
CA GLY A 572 -5.18 -19.65 -10.81
C GLY A 572 -5.13 -18.45 -9.86
N GLY A 573 -6.08 -17.55 -10.03
CA GLY A 573 -6.44 -16.61 -8.98
C GLY A 573 -6.02 -15.16 -9.23
N TRP A 574 -6.11 -14.38 -8.16
CA TRP A 574 -5.91 -12.94 -8.14
C TRP A 574 -4.43 -12.63 -7.87
N SER A 575 -3.75 -12.07 -8.88
CA SER A 575 -2.30 -11.85 -8.84
C SER A 575 -1.98 -10.35 -8.90
N HIS A 576 -2.20 -9.68 -7.77
CA HIS A 576 -1.96 -8.25 -7.57
C HIS A 576 -0.48 -7.94 -7.34
N TYR A 577 0.12 -7.09 -8.18
CA TYR A 577 1.51 -6.68 -8.00
C TYR A 577 1.70 -5.16 -8.14
N VAL A 578 2.20 -4.56 -7.06
CA VAL A 578 2.39 -3.11 -6.87
C VAL A 578 3.77 -2.85 -6.27
N GLY A 579 3.85 -2.37 -5.02
CA GLY A 579 5.05 -2.35 -4.20
C GLY A 579 5.36 -3.70 -3.52
N GLN A 580 6.57 -3.81 -2.98
CA GLN A 580 7.15 -4.99 -2.33
C GLN A 580 6.63 -5.12 -0.89
N GLU A 581 5.35 -5.38 -0.72
CA GLU A 581 4.69 -5.32 0.60
C GLU A 581 5.01 -6.54 1.48
N LYS A 582 5.21 -7.72 0.87
CA LYS A 582 5.34 -8.99 1.58
C LYS A 582 6.70 -9.18 2.25
N LEU A 583 6.79 -8.68 3.48
CA LEU A 583 7.84 -9.03 4.43
C LEU A 583 7.52 -10.42 4.99
N ARG A 584 8.18 -11.46 4.47
CA ARG A 584 7.85 -12.85 4.79
C ARG A 584 8.00 -13.16 6.30
N PRO A 585 9.13 -12.89 6.97
CA PRO A 585 9.31 -13.19 8.41
C PRO A 585 8.60 -12.16 9.32
N GLN A 586 7.29 -11.98 9.12
CA GLN A 586 6.48 -10.89 9.66
C GLN A 586 6.55 -10.81 11.18
N THR A 587 6.33 -11.93 11.88
CA THR A 587 6.25 -11.98 13.34
C THR A 587 7.60 -11.94 14.04
N GLY A 588 8.70 -12.24 13.34
CA GLY A 588 10.04 -11.97 13.87
C GLY A 588 10.42 -10.50 13.74
N TRP A 589 9.90 -9.81 12.72
CA TRP A 589 10.19 -8.40 12.47
C TRP A 589 9.34 -7.42 13.27
N LEU A 590 8.03 -7.69 13.43
CA LEU A 590 7.12 -6.82 14.19
C LEU A 590 7.65 -6.40 15.57
N PRO A 591 8.13 -7.32 16.44
CA PRO A 591 8.64 -6.94 17.76
C PRO A 591 9.90 -6.08 17.72
N LEU A 592 10.79 -6.33 16.76
CA LEU A 592 11.96 -5.48 16.56
C LEU A 592 11.54 -4.07 16.13
N ALA A 593 10.76 -3.98 15.06
CA ALA A 593 10.47 -2.73 14.37
C ALA A 593 9.59 -1.77 15.18
N PHE A 594 8.67 -2.30 15.98
CA PHE A 594 7.75 -1.47 16.77
C PHE A 594 8.02 -1.53 18.27
N ALA A 595 9.20 -2.06 18.65
CA ALA A 595 9.62 -2.23 20.03
C ALA A 595 8.60 -2.97 20.91
N THR A 596 7.80 -3.88 20.32
CA THR A 596 6.79 -4.64 21.08
C THR A 596 7.37 -5.77 21.91
N ASP A 597 8.69 -5.95 21.87
CA ASP A 597 9.48 -6.66 22.85
C ASP A 597 9.61 -5.88 24.18
N TRP A 598 9.48 -4.55 24.18
CA TRP A 598 9.56 -3.69 25.37
C TRP A 598 8.23 -3.05 25.77
N ASN A 599 7.47 -2.54 24.80
CA ASN A 599 6.27 -1.74 25.03
C ASN A 599 5.16 -2.12 24.05
N ARG A 600 3.93 -2.35 24.54
CA ARG A 600 2.75 -2.61 23.71
C ARG A 600 1.58 -1.73 24.19
N PRO A 601 0.80 -1.10 23.29
CA PRO A 601 0.95 -1.04 21.83
C PRO A 601 1.86 0.13 21.36
N PRO A 602 2.38 0.08 20.12
CA PRO A 602 3.02 1.23 19.46
C PRO A 602 1.96 2.23 18.95
N ARG A 603 2.40 3.39 18.40
CA ARG A 603 1.51 4.33 17.67
C ARG A 603 1.68 4.15 16.17
N GLN A 604 0.70 3.50 15.54
CA GLN A 604 0.60 3.32 14.10
C GLN A 604 -0.51 4.22 13.54
N MET A 605 -0.28 4.80 12.36
CA MET A 605 -1.22 5.75 11.74
C MET A 605 -1.37 5.50 10.25
N ASN A 606 -2.61 5.61 9.75
CA ASN A 606 -2.90 5.56 8.32
C ASN A 606 -2.58 6.90 7.64
N SER A 607 -1.59 6.89 6.75
CA SER A 607 -0.92 8.08 6.24
C SER A 607 -1.79 8.97 5.35
N THR A 608 -2.75 8.40 4.62
CA THR A 608 -3.62 9.19 3.75
C THR A 608 -4.46 10.17 4.57
N SER A 609 -5.14 9.71 5.63
CA SER A 609 -5.89 10.59 6.53
C SER A 609 -4.97 11.58 7.25
N TYR A 610 -3.80 11.12 7.67
CA TYR A 610 -2.79 11.96 8.28
C TYR A 610 -2.36 13.13 7.38
N PHE A 611 -1.99 12.86 6.13
CA PHE A 611 -1.57 13.91 5.20
C PHE A 611 -2.75 14.74 4.71
N TYR A 612 -3.94 14.15 4.50
CA TYR A 612 -5.15 14.89 4.17
C TYR A 612 -5.42 15.99 5.19
N ASN A 613 -5.34 15.63 6.49
CA ASN A 613 -5.48 16.55 7.61
C ASN A 613 -4.33 17.56 7.71
N HIS A 614 -3.10 17.08 7.91
CA HIS A 614 -1.98 17.95 8.32
C HIS A 614 -1.36 18.77 7.20
N SER A 615 -1.49 18.33 5.94
CA SER A 615 -1.19 19.19 4.79
C SER A 615 -2.39 20.02 4.33
N CYS A 616 -3.47 20.04 5.12
CA CYS A 616 -4.67 20.86 4.90
C CYS A 616 -5.34 20.68 3.52
N GLN A 617 -5.17 19.52 2.89
CA GLN A 617 -5.79 19.25 1.59
C GLN A 617 -7.32 19.18 1.68
N TRP A 618 -7.85 18.82 2.84
CA TRP A 618 -9.29 18.88 3.12
C TRP A 618 -9.87 20.29 2.95
N ARG A 619 -9.08 21.35 3.17
CA ARG A 619 -9.55 22.73 2.98
C ARG A 619 -9.85 23.08 1.52
N TYR A 620 -9.57 22.18 0.58
CA TYR A 620 -9.74 22.36 -0.85
C TYR A 620 -10.63 21.26 -1.45
N GLU A 621 -11.33 20.50 -0.62
CA GLU A 621 -12.15 19.40 -1.10
C GLU A 621 -13.36 19.90 -1.89
N LYS A 622 -13.54 19.35 -3.08
CA LYS A 622 -14.68 19.66 -3.96
C LYS A 622 -15.58 18.46 -4.20
N LEU A 623 -15.15 17.26 -3.80
CA LEU A 623 -15.98 16.06 -3.82
C LEU A 623 -16.77 15.95 -2.52
N THR A 624 -18.10 15.85 -2.62
CA THR A 624 -18.96 15.68 -1.44
C THR A 624 -19.30 14.22 -1.20
N ALA A 625 -19.61 13.87 0.06
CA ALA A 625 -20.07 12.51 0.38
C ALA A 625 -21.41 12.21 -0.30
N GLN A 626 -22.27 13.21 -0.46
CA GLN A 626 -23.63 13.10 -0.99
C GLN A 626 -23.63 12.63 -2.45
N GLU A 627 -22.70 13.12 -3.27
CA GLU A 627 -22.52 12.69 -4.65
C GLU A 627 -22.09 11.22 -4.78
N LEU A 628 -21.55 10.63 -3.72
CA LEU A 628 -21.09 9.24 -3.69
C LEU A 628 -22.14 8.27 -3.17
N LEU A 629 -23.21 8.74 -2.53
CA LEU A 629 -24.21 7.89 -1.91
C LEU A 629 -24.99 7.07 -2.94
N SER A 630 -25.48 5.93 -2.47
CA SER A 630 -26.50 5.17 -3.19
C SER A 630 -27.78 6.00 -3.33
N PRO A 631 -28.48 5.96 -4.48
CA PRO A 631 -29.83 6.50 -4.59
C PRO A 631 -30.86 5.76 -3.72
N LEU A 632 -30.45 4.67 -3.07
CA LEU A 632 -31.26 3.93 -2.09
C LEU A 632 -31.03 4.40 -0.64
N ALA A 633 -30.01 5.23 -0.40
CA ALA A 633 -29.66 5.67 0.95
C ALA A 633 -30.49 6.89 1.38
N ASP A 634 -30.73 6.99 2.69
CA ASP A 634 -31.21 8.24 3.29
C ASP A 634 -30.03 9.22 3.42
N ALA A 635 -29.96 10.17 2.50
CA ALA A 635 -28.89 11.17 2.46
C ALA A 635 -28.81 12.05 3.72
N SER A 636 -29.91 12.19 4.47
CA SER A 636 -29.93 13.01 5.68
C SER A 636 -29.07 12.42 6.82
N ARG A 637 -28.78 11.11 6.78
CA ARG A 637 -27.93 10.43 7.75
C ARG A 637 -26.43 10.62 7.48
N PHE A 638 -26.07 11.13 6.29
CA PHE A 638 -24.70 11.18 5.80
C PHE A 638 -24.33 12.61 5.37
N THR A 639 -24.44 13.56 6.30
CA THR A 639 -24.05 14.97 6.12
C THR A 639 -22.58 15.21 6.49
N GLY A 640 -22.09 16.41 6.17
CA GLY A 640 -20.73 16.84 6.48
C GLY A 640 -19.72 16.58 5.35
N HIS A 641 -18.53 17.10 5.58
CA HIS A 641 -17.37 16.98 4.71
C HIS A 641 -16.75 15.59 4.80
N LEU A 642 -15.99 15.15 3.78
CA LEU A 642 -15.23 13.89 3.85
C LEU A 642 -14.30 13.76 5.08
N ILE A 643 -13.79 14.87 5.65
CA ILE A 643 -12.97 14.83 6.87
C ILE A 643 -13.82 14.53 8.11
N ASP A 644 -15.10 14.92 8.13
CA ASP A 644 -16.02 14.63 9.22
C ASP A 644 -16.25 13.12 9.38
N PHE A 645 -16.32 12.40 8.26
CA PHE A 645 -16.37 10.94 8.24
C PHE A 645 -15.10 10.31 8.83
N ASN A 646 -13.94 10.93 8.61
CA ASN A 646 -12.68 10.46 9.20
C ASN A 646 -12.64 10.71 10.71
N VAL A 647 -13.05 11.91 11.17
CA VAL A 647 -13.13 12.23 12.62
C VAL A 647 -14.10 11.31 13.33
N ARG A 648 -15.27 11.04 12.74
CA ARG A 648 -16.24 10.03 13.21
C ARG A 648 -15.60 8.66 13.32
N ALA A 649 -14.90 8.20 12.28
CA ALA A 649 -14.19 6.92 12.28
C ALA A 649 -13.11 6.85 13.38
N GLU A 650 -12.32 7.90 13.56
CA GLU A 650 -11.30 7.99 14.60
C GLU A 650 -11.89 7.83 16.01
N ARG A 651 -12.94 8.61 16.33
CA ARG A 651 -13.56 8.55 17.67
C ARG A 651 -14.33 7.27 17.95
N MET A 652 -14.88 6.61 16.92
CA MET A 652 -15.51 5.29 17.03
C MET A 652 -14.48 4.15 17.14
N GLY A 653 -13.18 4.47 17.03
CA GLY A 653 -12.09 3.49 17.09
C GLY A 653 -11.89 2.73 15.78
N TRP A 654 -12.44 3.20 14.67
CA TRP A 654 -12.33 2.54 13.37
C TRP A 654 -10.98 2.79 12.70
N LEU A 655 -10.48 4.02 12.80
CA LEU A 655 -9.18 4.43 12.28
C LEU A 655 -8.30 4.97 13.42
N PRO A 656 -6.96 4.90 13.29
CA PRO A 656 -6.07 5.54 14.25
C PRO A 656 -6.08 7.07 14.10
N SER A 657 -5.65 7.74 15.17
CA SER A 657 -5.43 9.20 15.20
C SER A 657 -3.95 9.51 15.40
N ALA A 658 -3.47 10.58 14.74
CA ALA A 658 -2.15 11.15 15.02
C ALA A 658 -2.07 12.63 14.64
N PRO A 659 -1.80 13.55 15.59
CA PRO A 659 -1.76 13.29 17.03
C PRO A 659 -3.10 12.78 17.57
N GLN A 660 -3.11 12.12 18.73
CA GLN A 660 -4.28 11.41 19.25
C GLN A 660 -5.22 12.34 20.00
N LEU A 661 -4.70 13.01 21.04
CA LEU A 661 -5.47 13.86 21.93
C LEU A 661 -5.00 15.31 21.85
N ASN A 662 -5.88 16.24 22.18
CA ASN A 662 -5.57 17.68 22.23
C ASN A 662 -4.67 18.08 23.42
N VAL A 663 -4.47 17.18 24.37
CA VAL A 663 -3.58 17.32 25.54
C VAL A 663 -2.35 16.43 25.37
N ASN A 664 -1.27 16.75 26.10
CA ASN A 664 -0.09 15.89 26.14
C ASN A 664 -0.47 14.57 26.85
N PRO A 665 -0.39 13.40 26.19
CA PRO A 665 -0.83 12.14 26.78
C PRO A 665 0.00 11.70 27.99
N LEU A 666 1.22 12.25 28.17
CA LEU A 666 2.06 11.99 29.35
C LEU A 666 1.54 12.65 30.63
N THR A 667 0.73 13.72 30.52
CA THR A 667 0.22 14.44 31.71
C THR A 667 -1.06 13.82 32.27
N ILE A 668 -1.70 12.92 31.54
CA ILE A 668 -3.01 12.36 31.91
C ILE A 668 -2.94 11.56 33.21
N LYS A 669 -1.87 10.79 33.44
CA LYS A 669 -1.69 10.01 34.67
C LYS A 669 -1.76 10.89 35.92
N GLN A 670 -1.03 12.00 35.93
CA GLN A 670 -1.02 12.92 37.07
C GLN A 670 -2.39 13.55 37.32
N LEU A 671 -3.10 13.92 36.24
CA LEU A 671 -4.46 14.48 36.33
C LEU A 671 -5.47 13.44 36.84
N ALA A 672 -5.34 12.19 36.38
CA ALA A 672 -6.18 11.08 36.82
C ALA A 672 -5.97 10.76 38.32
N ASP A 673 -4.72 10.73 38.78
CA ASP A 673 -4.38 10.52 40.19
C ASP A 673 -4.97 11.62 41.09
N ALA A 674 -4.87 12.89 40.65
CA ALA A 674 -5.46 14.02 41.37
C ALA A 674 -7.00 13.95 41.44
N ALA A 675 -7.63 13.29 40.46
CA ALA A 675 -9.07 13.04 40.42
C ALA A 675 -9.50 11.72 41.11
N GLY A 676 -8.56 10.91 41.59
CA GLY A 676 -8.86 9.60 42.19
C GLY A 676 -9.34 8.54 41.19
N LEU A 677 -8.97 8.65 39.91
CA LEU A 677 -9.40 7.77 38.83
C LEU A 677 -8.21 7.05 38.18
N SER A 678 -8.47 5.95 37.48
CA SER A 678 -7.47 5.38 36.58
C SER A 678 -7.27 6.30 35.36
N PRO A 679 -6.09 6.28 34.69
CA PRO A 679 -5.87 7.07 33.48
C PRO A 679 -6.89 6.78 32.38
N ALA A 680 -7.32 5.53 32.25
CA ALA A 680 -8.34 5.13 31.28
C ALA A 680 -9.70 5.74 31.64
N ASP A 681 -10.16 5.61 32.88
CA ASP A 681 -11.45 6.16 33.32
C ASP A 681 -11.48 7.68 33.23
N TYR A 682 -10.39 8.35 33.64
CA TYR A 682 -10.24 9.79 33.51
C TYR A 682 -10.29 10.24 32.04
N THR A 683 -9.64 9.50 31.14
CA THR A 683 -9.68 9.80 29.71
C THR A 683 -11.09 9.63 29.14
N VAL A 684 -11.81 8.55 29.49
CA VAL A 684 -13.21 8.33 29.08
C VAL A 684 -14.11 9.44 29.58
N GLN A 685 -13.99 9.82 30.86
CA GLN A 685 -14.76 10.92 31.44
C GLN A 685 -14.41 12.27 30.77
N GLY A 686 -13.13 12.50 30.49
CA GLY A 686 -12.65 13.68 29.78
C GLY A 686 -13.23 13.78 28.36
N LEU A 687 -13.26 12.67 27.62
CA LEU A 687 -13.83 12.59 26.28
C LEU A 687 -15.35 12.82 26.29
N LYS A 688 -16.09 12.17 27.20
CA LYS A 688 -17.55 12.36 27.33
C LYS A 688 -17.93 13.80 27.71
N SER A 689 -17.11 14.46 28.54
CA SER A 689 -17.37 15.84 28.99
C SER A 689 -16.81 16.92 28.06
N GLY A 690 -15.98 16.57 27.08
CA GLY A 690 -15.26 17.50 26.21
C GLY A 690 -14.04 18.17 26.84
N ALA A 691 -13.66 17.81 28.07
CA ALA A 691 -12.44 18.32 28.72
C ALA A 691 -11.15 17.79 28.06
N ILE A 692 -11.21 16.57 27.53
CA ILE A 692 -10.23 15.99 26.60
C ILE A 692 -10.95 15.78 25.28
N ARG A 693 -10.29 16.08 24.17
CA ARG A 693 -10.85 15.94 22.82
C ARG A 693 -9.88 15.21 21.90
N PHE A 694 -10.40 14.61 20.83
CA PHE A 694 -9.54 14.09 19.78
C PHE A 694 -8.83 15.25 19.08
N ALA A 695 -7.54 15.10 18.79
CA ALA A 695 -6.75 16.19 18.21
C ALA A 695 -7.24 16.58 16.80
N CYS A 696 -7.82 15.63 16.07
CA CYS A 696 -8.37 15.79 14.72
C CYS A 696 -9.56 16.74 14.63
N GLU A 697 -10.25 17.03 15.75
CA GLU A 697 -11.34 18.02 15.79
C GLU A 697 -10.81 19.47 15.70
N GLN A 698 -9.54 19.69 16.07
CA GLN A 698 -8.92 21.03 16.10
C GLN A 698 -7.49 21.01 15.54
N PRO A 699 -7.26 20.58 14.29
CA PRO A 699 -5.91 20.34 13.76
C PRO A 699 -5.07 21.62 13.66
N ASP A 700 -5.71 22.78 13.53
CA ASP A 700 -5.08 24.10 13.44
C ASP A 700 -5.04 24.85 14.79
N SER A 701 -5.23 24.18 15.94
CA SER A 701 -5.19 24.82 17.28
C SER A 701 -3.81 25.30 17.73
N GLY A 702 -2.75 24.99 16.99
CA GLY A 702 -1.36 25.26 17.38
C GLY A 702 -0.71 24.14 18.20
N LYS A 703 -1.49 23.19 18.73
CA LYS A 703 -0.99 22.05 19.53
C LYS A 703 -1.23 20.69 18.87
N ASN A 704 -2.07 20.62 17.85
CA ASN A 704 -2.59 19.36 17.28
C ASN A 704 -1.99 18.99 15.91
N HIS A 705 -0.82 19.53 15.59
CA HIS A 705 -0.07 19.18 14.38
C HIS A 705 1.27 18.54 14.72
N PRO A 706 1.80 17.68 13.84
CA PRO A 706 3.16 17.15 13.98
C PRO A 706 4.19 18.27 13.93
N ARG A 707 5.26 18.14 14.73
CA ARG A 707 6.35 19.12 14.80
C ARG A 707 7.66 18.57 14.29
N ASN A 708 7.99 17.32 14.62
CA ASN A 708 9.23 16.70 14.17
C ASN A 708 8.88 15.53 13.24
N MET A 709 9.43 15.54 12.03
CA MET A 709 9.25 14.48 11.06
C MET A 709 10.59 13.91 10.62
N PHE A 710 10.71 12.59 10.74
CA PHE A 710 11.79 11.82 10.15
C PHE A 710 11.34 11.21 8.83
N ILE A 711 12.16 11.32 7.79
CA ILE A 711 11.96 10.65 6.52
C ILE A 711 13.20 9.83 6.19
N TRP A 712 13.05 8.53 5.98
CA TRP A 712 14.15 7.69 5.53
C TRP A 712 13.64 6.60 4.60
N ARG A 713 14.50 6.20 3.65
CA ARG A 713 14.15 5.22 2.60
C ARG A 713 12.93 5.67 1.77
N SER A 714 12.70 6.98 1.72
CA SER A 714 11.57 7.59 1.03
C SER A 714 11.96 8.95 0.47
N ASN A 715 11.34 9.29 -0.66
CA ASN A 715 11.36 10.63 -1.23
C ASN A 715 9.93 11.18 -1.24
N LEU A 716 9.35 11.38 -0.05
CA LEU A 716 7.96 11.84 0.11
C LEU A 716 7.65 13.07 -0.76
N LEU A 717 8.48 14.10 -0.65
CA LEU A 717 8.28 15.40 -1.33
C LEU A 717 8.72 15.40 -2.81
N GLY A 718 9.24 14.29 -3.34
CA GLY A 718 9.62 14.15 -4.75
C GLY A 718 8.90 13.03 -5.49
N SER A 719 8.12 12.21 -4.77
CA SER A 719 7.64 10.93 -5.29
C SER A 719 6.23 10.60 -4.84
N SER A 720 5.99 10.35 -3.55
CA SER A 720 4.71 9.80 -3.08
C SER A 720 3.75 10.82 -2.52
N GLY A 721 4.20 12.05 -2.29
CA GLY A 721 3.45 13.19 -1.74
C GLY A 721 2.38 13.72 -2.68
N LYS A 722 1.20 13.10 -2.71
CA LYS A 722 0.01 13.67 -3.40
C LYS A 722 -0.33 15.01 -2.76
N GLY A 723 -0.63 16.01 -3.58
CA GLY A 723 -0.75 17.38 -3.12
C GLY A 723 0.59 17.98 -2.70
N HIS A 724 1.59 17.92 -3.59
CA HIS A 724 2.95 18.41 -3.30
C HIS A 724 2.93 19.86 -2.80
N GLU A 725 2.23 20.76 -3.49
CA GLU A 725 2.19 22.18 -3.14
C GLU A 725 1.52 22.43 -1.78
N TYR A 726 0.54 21.61 -1.39
CA TYR A 726 -0.09 21.65 -0.07
C TYR A 726 0.87 21.24 1.04
N MET A 727 1.68 20.19 0.83
CA MET A 727 2.73 19.82 1.78
C MET A 727 3.76 20.95 1.94
N LEU A 728 4.13 21.62 0.84
CA LEU A 728 5.06 22.75 0.87
C LEU A 728 4.49 23.93 1.69
N LYS A 729 3.24 24.31 1.46
CA LYS A 729 2.57 25.39 2.19
C LYS A 729 2.38 25.05 3.68
N TYR A 730 1.65 23.98 3.96
CA TYR A 730 1.12 23.75 5.31
C TYR A 730 2.08 22.97 6.22
N LEU A 731 2.85 22.01 5.69
CA LEU A 731 3.84 21.30 6.50
C LEU A 731 5.14 22.09 6.59
N LEU A 732 5.63 22.62 5.47
CA LEU A 732 6.97 23.21 5.40
C LEU A 732 6.99 24.72 5.63
N GLY A 733 5.93 25.44 5.25
CA GLY A 733 5.87 26.91 5.37
C GLY A 733 6.72 27.61 4.32
N THR A 734 6.82 27.01 3.13
CA THR A 734 7.52 27.58 1.98
C THR A 734 6.55 28.14 0.96
N ASP A 735 7.12 28.78 -0.06
CA ASP A 735 6.42 29.06 -1.31
C ASP A 735 5.72 27.80 -1.87
N SER A 736 4.48 27.96 -2.36
CA SER A 736 3.65 26.88 -2.93
C SER A 736 2.92 27.30 -4.20
N GLY A 737 2.85 26.42 -5.19
CA GLY A 737 2.21 26.66 -6.48
C GLY A 737 0.69 26.44 -6.55
N ILE A 738 -0.05 26.36 -5.44
CA ILE A 738 -1.51 26.15 -5.43
C ILE A 738 -2.23 27.24 -6.25
N GLN A 739 -3.17 26.83 -7.12
CA GLN A 739 -3.92 27.73 -8.02
C GLN A 739 -5.43 27.76 -7.74
N GLY A 740 -5.92 27.01 -6.75
CA GLY A 740 -7.32 26.99 -6.34
C GLY A 740 -7.58 27.74 -5.05
N ASP A 741 -8.83 28.10 -4.82
CA ASP A 741 -9.29 28.71 -3.56
C ASP A 741 -9.58 27.67 -2.47
N GLU A 742 -9.29 28.06 -1.22
CA GLU A 742 -9.75 27.34 -0.03
C GLU A 742 -11.29 27.41 0.10
N LEU A 743 -11.88 26.39 0.72
CA LEU A 743 -13.26 26.41 1.20
C LEU A 743 -13.50 27.68 2.05
N GLY A 744 -14.68 28.29 1.95
CA GLY A 744 -15.02 29.50 2.70
C GLY A 744 -14.51 30.82 2.12
N ALA A 745 -13.78 30.81 1.00
CA ALA A 745 -13.70 31.96 0.08
C ALA A 745 -14.99 32.12 -0.75
N THR A 746 -15.85 31.09 -0.73
CA THR A 746 -17.17 30.98 -1.37
C THR A 746 -18.21 30.53 -0.33
N ASP A 747 -19.50 30.52 -0.68
CA ASP A 747 -20.62 30.04 0.17
C ASP A 747 -20.65 28.51 0.41
N GLU A 748 -19.51 27.82 0.24
CA GLU A 748 -19.38 26.37 0.36
C GLU A 748 -19.44 25.88 1.82
N VAL A 749 -19.94 24.64 2.02
CA VAL A 749 -20.19 24.05 3.34
C VAL A 749 -18.87 23.74 4.06
N LYS A 750 -18.70 24.33 5.24
CA LYS A 750 -17.59 24.03 6.17
C LYS A 750 -17.84 22.68 6.87
N PRO A 751 -16.77 21.98 7.33
CA PRO A 751 -16.94 20.75 8.10
C PRO A 751 -17.77 20.95 9.38
N GLU A 752 -18.49 19.90 9.77
CA GLU A 752 -19.33 19.86 10.97
C GLU A 752 -18.56 19.37 12.20
N GLU A 753 -17.50 18.56 12.03
CA GLU A 753 -16.76 17.90 13.10
C GLU A 753 -15.36 18.51 13.33
N VAL A 754 -14.89 19.34 12.40
CA VAL A 754 -13.58 20.00 12.46
C VAL A 754 -13.76 21.51 12.61
N GLU A 755 -13.10 22.10 13.60
CA GLU A 755 -13.14 23.54 13.79
C GLU A 755 -12.45 24.29 12.63
N TRP A 756 -13.22 25.09 11.91
CA TRP A 756 -12.71 25.92 10.83
C TRP A 756 -12.08 27.20 11.36
N GLN A 757 -10.76 27.35 11.15
CA GLN A 757 -10.08 28.63 11.31
C GLN A 757 -9.89 29.31 9.95
N THR A 758 -10.17 30.61 9.88
CA THR A 758 -10.05 31.41 8.64
C THR A 758 -8.62 31.38 8.09
N ALA A 759 -7.61 31.49 8.95
CA ALA A 759 -6.22 31.30 8.59
C ALA A 759 -5.71 29.97 9.18
N ALA A 760 -5.41 29.00 8.32
CA ALA A 760 -4.78 27.74 8.74
C ALA A 760 -3.32 27.96 9.16
N ILE A 761 -2.79 27.03 9.96
CA ILE A 761 -1.37 27.06 10.33
C ILE A 761 -0.52 26.60 9.15
N GLU A 762 0.43 27.43 8.76
CA GLU A 762 1.48 27.10 7.80
C GLU A 762 2.80 26.75 8.50
N GLY A 763 3.64 25.95 7.85
CA GLY A 763 4.93 25.53 8.42
C GLY A 763 4.80 24.74 9.72
N LYS A 764 3.84 23.81 9.78
CA LYS A 764 3.56 22.97 10.96
C LYS A 764 4.79 22.21 11.47
N LEU A 765 5.67 21.75 10.58
CA LEU A 765 6.90 21.04 10.98
C LEU A 765 7.96 22.03 11.48
N ASP A 766 8.37 21.86 12.73
CA ASP A 766 9.53 22.51 13.34
C ASP A 766 10.83 21.89 12.87
N LEU A 767 10.91 20.57 12.75
CA LEU A 767 12.11 19.89 12.29
C LEU A 767 11.79 18.80 11.27
N LEU A 768 12.39 18.91 10.08
CA LEU A 768 12.37 17.90 9.04
C LEU A 768 13.76 17.30 8.87
N VAL A 769 13.90 16.02 9.22
CA VAL A 769 15.16 15.26 9.14
C VAL A 769 15.03 14.18 8.08
N THR A 770 15.91 14.18 7.09
CA THR A 770 15.93 13.16 6.04
C THR A 770 17.23 12.37 6.02
N LEU A 771 17.12 11.04 5.94
CA LEU A 771 18.25 10.12 5.74
C LEU A 771 18.21 9.59 4.31
N ASP A 772 19.27 9.84 3.55
CA ASP A 772 19.39 9.41 2.15
C ASP A 772 20.87 9.26 1.77
N PHE A 773 21.16 8.48 0.73
CA PHE A 773 22.51 8.34 0.17
C PHE A 773 22.73 9.33 -0.97
N ARG A 774 21.66 9.94 -1.48
CA ARG A 774 21.65 10.91 -2.58
C ARG A 774 20.91 12.18 -2.18
N MET A 775 21.27 13.31 -2.76
CA MET A 775 20.48 14.54 -2.57
C MET A 775 19.18 14.43 -3.38
N SER A 776 18.15 13.87 -2.76
CA SER A 776 16.80 13.78 -3.33
C SER A 776 16.02 15.08 -3.17
N SER A 777 14.88 15.18 -3.85
CA SER A 777 13.97 16.34 -3.68
C SER A 777 13.57 16.56 -2.22
N THR A 778 13.29 15.49 -1.46
CA THR A 778 12.98 15.61 -0.02
C THR A 778 14.17 16.15 0.78
N CYS A 779 15.39 15.71 0.48
CA CYS A 779 16.59 16.26 1.11
C CYS A 779 16.72 17.77 0.85
N LEU A 780 16.45 18.23 -0.37
CA LEU A 780 16.52 19.65 -0.74
C LEU A 780 15.62 20.54 0.13
N PHE A 781 14.47 20.02 0.53
CA PHE A 781 13.49 20.69 1.39
C PHE A 781 13.67 20.44 2.90
N SER A 782 14.60 19.57 3.32
CA SER A 782 14.81 19.24 4.73
C SER A 782 15.60 20.31 5.49
N ASP A 783 15.49 20.31 6.82
CA ASP A 783 16.35 21.14 7.67
C ASP A 783 17.70 20.46 7.91
N ILE A 784 17.66 19.14 8.12
CA ILE A 784 18.82 18.28 8.32
C ILE A 784 18.78 17.14 7.31
N VAL A 785 19.93 16.86 6.69
CA VAL A 785 20.15 15.72 5.80
C VAL A 785 21.29 14.88 6.36
N LEU A 786 21.02 13.60 6.61
CA LEU A 786 21.97 12.66 7.17
C LEU A 786 22.42 11.65 6.10
N PRO A 787 23.73 11.51 5.84
CA PRO A 787 24.24 10.60 4.80
C PRO A 787 24.05 9.15 5.25
N THR A 788 23.17 8.42 4.58
CA THR A 788 23.00 6.98 4.83
C THR A 788 23.93 6.14 3.95
N ALA A 789 24.26 4.95 4.43
CA ALA A 789 25.01 3.95 3.66
C ALA A 789 24.17 3.46 2.46
N THR A 790 24.82 3.27 1.32
CA THR A 790 24.19 2.61 0.16
C THR A 790 23.92 1.14 0.45
N TRP A 791 23.15 0.47 -0.40
CA TRP A 791 22.84 -0.95 -0.22
C TRP A 791 24.06 -1.88 -0.38
N TYR A 792 25.18 -1.37 -0.91
CA TYR A 792 26.44 -2.11 -1.03
C TYR A 792 27.41 -1.80 0.12
N GLU A 793 26.97 -1.06 1.14
CA GLU A 793 27.77 -0.59 2.27
C GLU A 793 27.11 -0.93 3.63
N LYS A 794 26.08 -1.79 3.65
CA LYS A 794 25.37 -2.18 4.89
C LYS A 794 24.80 -3.59 4.84
N ASP A 795 24.64 -4.17 6.02
CA ASP A 795 24.00 -5.46 6.23
C ASP A 795 22.51 -5.29 6.56
N ASP A 796 21.64 -6.06 5.90
CA ASP A 796 20.18 -6.09 6.11
C ASP A 796 19.58 -7.30 5.36
N MET A 797 18.25 -7.47 5.35
CA MET A 797 17.55 -8.56 4.66
C MET A 797 16.43 -8.05 3.75
N ASN A 798 16.10 -8.85 2.74
CA ASN A 798 15.09 -8.54 1.73
C ASN A 798 14.26 -9.77 1.35
N THR A 799 12.94 -9.59 1.19
CA THR A 799 11.98 -10.58 0.67
C THR A 799 10.95 -9.91 -0.23
N SER A 800 10.24 -10.69 -1.04
CA SER A 800 9.17 -10.17 -1.90
C SER A 800 8.05 -11.19 -2.10
N ASP A 801 6.90 -10.68 -2.55
CA ASP A 801 5.77 -11.41 -3.12
C ASP A 801 6.18 -12.36 -4.23
N MET A 802 7.08 -11.90 -5.11
CA MET A 802 7.35 -12.54 -6.41
C MET A 802 8.02 -13.91 -6.31
N HIS A 803 8.71 -14.20 -5.20
CA HIS A 803 9.44 -15.46 -4.98
C HIS A 803 9.64 -15.75 -3.48
N PRO A 804 9.92 -16.99 -3.09
CA PRO A 804 9.95 -17.42 -1.70
C PRO A 804 11.32 -17.30 -1.02
N PHE A 805 12.28 -16.62 -1.67
CA PHE A 805 13.62 -16.48 -1.12
C PHE A 805 13.78 -15.28 -0.18
N ILE A 806 14.47 -15.52 0.94
CA ILE A 806 15.09 -14.48 1.77
C ILE A 806 16.59 -14.42 1.45
N HIS A 807 17.12 -13.21 1.28
CA HIS A 807 18.53 -12.95 1.02
C HIS A 807 18.97 -11.57 1.51
N PRO A 808 20.28 -11.33 1.70
CA PRO A 808 20.75 -10.16 2.43
C PRO A 808 21.15 -9.00 1.51
N LEU A 809 21.13 -7.80 2.09
CA LEU A 809 22.05 -6.73 1.74
C LEU A 809 23.36 -7.00 2.49
N SER A 810 24.52 -6.71 1.90
CA SER A 810 25.80 -6.79 2.62
C SER A 810 26.77 -5.69 2.24
N ALA A 811 27.59 -5.29 3.20
CA ALA A 811 28.64 -4.30 3.00
C ALA A 811 29.81 -4.88 2.16
N ALA A 812 29.91 -4.48 0.90
CA ALA A 812 31.04 -4.82 0.03
C ALA A 812 32.33 -4.10 0.48
N VAL A 813 32.15 -2.86 0.96
CA VAL A 813 33.14 -1.98 1.60
C VAL A 813 32.44 -1.23 2.73
N ASP A 814 33.22 -0.64 3.64
CA ASP A 814 32.65 0.27 4.65
C ASP A 814 31.96 1.47 3.97
N PRO A 815 30.92 2.05 4.58
CA PRO A 815 30.27 3.26 4.06
C PRO A 815 31.26 4.37 3.75
N ALA A 816 31.25 4.87 2.51
CA ALA A 816 32.16 5.93 2.10
C ALA A 816 31.90 7.26 2.85
N TRP A 817 32.98 8.04 3.04
CA TRP A 817 33.00 9.30 3.78
C TRP A 817 32.49 9.16 5.23
N GLU A 818 31.47 9.92 5.63
CA GLU A 818 30.88 9.88 6.97
C GLU A 818 29.49 9.23 6.96
N ALA A 819 29.15 8.50 5.90
CA ALA A 819 27.88 7.78 5.82
C ALA A 819 27.79 6.72 6.92
N LYS A 820 26.57 6.46 7.40
CA LYS A 820 26.27 5.40 8.38
C LYS A 820 25.03 4.64 7.92
N SER A 821 24.90 3.36 8.28
CA SER A 821 23.65 2.64 7.99
C SER A 821 22.49 3.25 8.81
N ASP A 822 21.26 3.11 8.31
CA ASP A 822 20.08 3.64 9.01
C ASP A 822 20.00 3.14 10.47
N TRP A 823 20.40 1.88 10.71
CA TRP A 823 20.52 1.29 12.05
C TRP A 823 21.49 2.06 12.94
N GLU A 824 22.71 2.31 12.48
CA GLU A 824 23.72 3.05 13.24
C GLU A 824 23.33 4.51 13.47
N ILE A 825 22.62 5.13 12.52
CA ILE A 825 22.10 6.49 12.65
C ILE A 825 21.10 6.58 13.80
N TYR A 826 20.06 5.73 13.79
CA TYR A 826 19.04 5.76 14.83
C TYR A 826 19.53 5.25 16.18
N LYS A 827 20.46 4.29 16.20
CA LYS A 827 21.14 3.84 17.43
C LYS A 827 21.86 5.01 18.11
N GLU A 828 22.57 5.83 17.33
CA GLU A 828 23.29 6.99 17.85
C GLU A 828 22.33 8.12 18.26
N ILE A 829 21.25 8.36 17.51
CA ILE A 829 20.18 9.30 17.91
C ILE A 829 19.57 8.84 19.24
N ALA A 830 19.25 7.55 19.40
CA ALA A 830 18.72 6.99 20.64
C ALA A 830 19.70 7.18 21.82
N ARG A 831 21.00 6.99 21.59
CA ARG A 831 22.06 7.22 22.59
C ARG A 831 22.11 8.66 23.06
N VAL A 832 22.13 9.61 22.13
CA VAL A 832 22.17 11.05 22.46
C VAL A 832 20.85 11.49 23.09
N PHE A 833 19.71 11.01 22.59
CA PHE A 833 18.39 11.24 23.18
C PHE A 833 18.32 10.80 24.64
N SER A 834 18.77 9.57 24.95
CA SER A 834 18.83 9.03 26.31
C SER A 834 19.65 9.89 27.28
N THR A 835 20.64 10.64 26.77
CA THR A 835 21.44 11.56 27.59
C THR A 835 20.77 12.92 27.73
N VAL A 836 20.27 13.47 26.62
CA VAL A 836 19.65 14.81 26.56
C VAL A 836 18.31 14.86 27.29
N CYS A 837 17.59 13.74 27.40
CA CYS A 837 16.29 13.70 28.08
C CYS A 837 16.39 13.79 29.61
N VAL A 838 17.57 13.52 30.21
CA VAL A 838 17.74 13.51 31.67
C VAL A 838 17.48 14.91 32.24
N GLY A 839 16.61 14.99 33.26
CA GLY A 839 16.13 16.25 33.84
C GLY A 839 14.92 16.85 33.12
N HIS A 840 14.51 16.28 31.97
CA HIS A 840 13.34 16.70 31.21
C HIS A 840 12.24 15.65 31.13
N LEU A 841 12.62 14.39 30.93
CA LEU A 841 11.76 13.22 30.85
C LEU A 841 12.41 12.08 31.64
N ALA A 842 11.62 11.37 32.44
CA ALA A 842 12.07 10.26 33.27
C ALA A 842 11.38 8.95 32.83
N SER A 843 10.89 8.17 33.79
CA SER A 843 9.93 7.10 33.53
C SER A 843 8.53 7.71 33.54
N GLU A 844 7.86 7.75 32.40
CA GLU A 844 6.58 8.42 32.21
C GLU A 844 5.48 7.43 31.84
N SER A 845 4.26 7.68 32.32
CA SER A 845 3.06 6.93 31.92
C SER A 845 2.38 7.61 30.75
N ASP A 846 2.33 6.94 29.60
CA ASP A 846 1.75 7.46 28.36
C ASP A 846 0.37 6.84 28.09
N VAL A 847 -0.64 7.66 27.79
CA VAL A 847 -1.95 7.19 27.34
C VAL A 847 -1.96 7.07 25.81
N VAL A 848 -2.14 5.85 25.32
CA VAL A 848 -2.13 5.52 23.89
C VAL A 848 -3.52 5.04 23.46
N LEU A 849 -4.07 5.70 22.44
CA LEU A 849 -5.28 5.21 21.77
C LEU A 849 -4.92 4.17 20.70
N THR A 850 -5.64 3.06 20.67
CA THR A 850 -5.46 2.01 19.66
C THR A 850 -6.81 1.73 19.00
N PRO A 851 -6.93 1.82 17.67
CA PRO A 851 -8.19 1.50 17.00
C PRO A 851 -8.50 0.00 17.15
N LEU A 852 -9.76 -0.36 16.88
CA LEU A 852 -10.27 -1.72 16.88
C LEU A 852 -9.52 -2.53 15.81
N GLN A 853 -8.63 -3.41 16.26
CA GLN A 853 -7.75 -4.15 15.38
C GLN A 853 -8.49 -5.33 14.74
N HIS A 854 -8.33 -5.49 13.43
CA HIS A 854 -8.54 -6.77 12.76
C HIS A 854 -7.62 -7.83 13.36
N ASP A 855 -8.01 -9.10 13.26
CA ASP A 855 -7.28 -10.23 13.82
C ASP A 855 -7.12 -10.13 15.35
N SER A 856 -8.10 -9.50 15.99
CA SER A 856 -8.26 -9.44 17.45
C SER A 856 -9.74 -9.59 17.80
N ALA A 857 -10.05 -9.95 19.04
CA ALA A 857 -11.44 -10.00 19.49
C ALA A 857 -12.16 -8.63 19.39
N GLY A 858 -11.42 -7.51 19.31
CA GLY A 858 -11.98 -6.18 19.09
C GLY A 858 -12.61 -5.95 17.71
N GLU A 859 -12.39 -6.87 16.76
CA GLU A 859 -13.04 -6.81 15.44
C GLU A 859 -14.55 -7.10 15.51
N LEU A 860 -15.02 -7.72 16.59
CA LEU A 860 -16.42 -8.03 16.89
C LEU A 860 -17.09 -6.87 17.65
N SER A 861 -17.09 -5.67 17.08
CA SER A 861 -17.56 -4.47 17.78
C SER A 861 -19.04 -4.15 17.55
N GLN A 862 -19.41 -3.64 16.37
CA GLN A 862 -20.75 -3.15 16.06
C GLN A 862 -21.45 -4.09 15.05
N PRO A 863 -22.24 -5.09 15.50
CA PRO A 863 -22.70 -6.18 14.63
C PRO A 863 -23.78 -5.80 13.61
N PHE A 864 -24.58 -4.76 13.89
CA PHE A 864 -25.81 -4.46 13.13
C PHE A 864 -25.80 -3.06 12.52
N GLU A 865 -25.79 -2.03 13.36
CA GLU A 865 -25.87 -0.62 12.99
C GLU A 865 -24.61 0.13 13.43
N VAL A 866 -24.36 1.28 12.79
CA VAL A 866 -23.32 2.23 13.21
C VAL A 866 -23.90 3.12 14.29
N VAL A 867 -23.26 3.16 15.46
CA VAL A 867 -23.63 4.01 16.59
C VAL A 867 -22.46 4.91 17.00
N ASP A 868 -22.73 6.20 17.14
CA ASP A 868 -21.76 7.22 17.52
C ASP A 868 -22.00 7.71 18.96
N TRP A 869 -21.05 7.41 19.85
CA TRP A 869 -21.15 7.78 21.26
C TRP A 869 -21.17 9.31 21.45
N HIS A 870 -20.56 10.09 20.54
CA HIS A 870 -20.54 11.54 20.64
C HIS A 870 -21.93 12.16 20.34
N LYS A 871 -22.80 11.43 19.63
CA LYS A 871 -24.20 11.79 19.39
C LYS A 871 -25.16 11.27 20.45
N GLY A 872 -24.67 10.54 21.47
CA GLY A 872 -25.49 9.91 22.49
C GLY A 872 -26.24 8.66 22.02
N GLU A 873 -25.87 8.10 20.86
CA GLU A 873 -26.50 6.89 20.29
C GLU A 873 -26.06 5.60 21.02
N CYS A 874 -24.91 5.64 21.68
CA CYS A 874 -24.39 4.58 22.54
C CYS A 874 -23.47 5.16 23.63
N ASP A 875 -23.02 4.33 24.57
CA ASP A 875 -22.00 4.75 25.53
C ASP A 875 -20.59 4.67 24.91
N LEU A 876 -19.66 5.49 25.39
CA LEU A 876 -18.24 5.39 25.03
C LEU A 876 -17.61 4.20 25.77
N ILE A 877 -17.38 3.11 25.05
CA ILE A 877 -16.78 1.87 25.55
C ILE A 877 -15.45 1.65 24.81
N PRO A 878 -14.29 1.94 25.44
CA PRO A 878 -12.99 1.73 24.83
C PRO A 878 -12.77 0.29 24.37
N GLY A 879 -12.32 0.10 23.13
CA GLY A 879 -12.13 -1.23 22.54
C GLY A 879 -13.41 -1.87 22.02
N LYS A 880 -14.53 -1.12 22.01
CA LYS A 880 -15.79 -1.52 21.37
C LYS A 880 -16.36 -0.35 20.55
N THR A 881 -17.00 0.63 21.16
CA THR A 881 -17.59 1.79 20.44
C THR A 881 -16.63 2.96 20.29
N ALA A 882 -15.40 2.83 20.78
CA ALA A 882 -14.33 3.82 20.79
C ALA A 882 -12.97 3.10 20.71
N PRO A 883 -11.85 3.78 20.39
CA PRO A 883 -10.53 3.15 20.43
C PRO A 883 -10.22 2.61 21.83
N ALA A 884 -9.46 1.52 21.90
CA ALA A 884 -8.93 1.04 23.16
C ALA A 884 -7.96 2.08 23.76
N ILE A 885 -8.00 2.24 25.08
CA ILE A 885 -7.14 3.17 25.82
C ILE A 885 -6.13 2.34 26.61
N ALA A 886 -4.87 2.38 26.18
CA ALA A 886 -3.77 1.67 26.83
C ALA A 886 -2.89 2.65 27.61
N VAL A 887 -2.35 2.19 28.74
CA VAL A 887 -1.31 2.89 29.50
C VAL A 887 0.04 2.22 29.21
N VAL A 888 1.00 2.98 28.70
CA VAL A 888 2.33 2.50 28.29
C VAL A 888 3.40 3.20 29.11
N GLU A 889 4.18 2.43 29.86
CA GLU A 889 5.29 2.94 30.66
C GLU A 889 6.56 3.13 29.82
N ARG A 890 7.05 4.37 29.72
CA ARG A 890 8.21 4.74 28.91
C ARG A 890 9.35 5.20 29.78
N ASP A 891 10.46 4.46 29.74
CA ASP A 891 11.70 4.85 30.40
C ASP A 891 12.58 5.60 29.39
N TYR A 892 12.42 6.92 29.34
CA TYR A 892 13.11 7.75 28.35
C TYR A 892 14.65 7.70 28.50
N PRO A 893 15.24 7.79 29.71
CA PRO A 893 16.68 7.57 29.87
C PRO A 893 17.17 6.22 29.36
N ALA A 894 16.37 5.15 29.50
CA ALA A 894 16.75 3.81 29.01
C ALA A 894 16.49 3.57 27.51
N THR A 895 16.04 4.56 26.73
CA THR A 895 15.72 4.40 25.29
C THR A 895 16.84 3.69 24.50
N TYR A 896 18.10 4.10 24.67
CA TYR A 896 19.24 3.46 24.02
C TYR A 896 19.46 2.00 24.44
N GLU A 897 19.39 1.72 25.74
CA GLU A 897 19.58 0.36 26.26
C GLU A 897 18.46 -0.58 25.79
N ARG A 898 17.22 -0.08 25.71
CA ARG A 898 16.08 -0.82 25.12
C ARG A 898 16.21 -0.98 23.61
N PHE A 899 16.69 0.04 22.90
CA PHE A 899 16.93 -0.04 21.46
C PHE A 899 17.92 -1.15 21.12
N THR A 900 19.01 -1.25 21.89
CA THR A 900 20.13 -2.18 21.67
C THR A 900 19.98 -3.53 22.39
N SER A 901 18.77 -3.90 22.79
CA SER A 901 18.50 -5.20 23.42
C SER A 901 17.09 -5.71 23.16
N LEU A 902 16.92 -7.03 23.21
CA LEU A 902 15.62 -7.68 23.07
C LEU A 902 14.85 -7.63 24.38
N GLY A 903 13.70 -6.96 24.38
CA GLY A 903 12.91 -6.70 25.57
C GLY A 903 12.22 -7.93 26.17
N PRO A 904 11.82 -7.85 27.45
CA PRO A 904 11.31 -8.98 28.23
C PRO A 904 9.86 -9.37 27.93
N LEU A 905 9.11 -8.62 27.10
CA LEU A 905 7.73 -8.98 26.80
C LEU A 905 7.61 -10.24 25.94
N LEU A 906 8.68 -10.65 25.25
CA LEU A 906 8.67 -11.90 24.49
C LEU A 906 8.65 -13.14 25.38
N ASP A 907 9.32 -13.11 26.54
CA ASP A 907 9.23 -14.20 27.54
C ASP A 907 7.92 -14.11 28.36
N LYS A 908 7.41 -12.89 28.58
CA LYS A 908 6.24 -12.68 29.43
C LYS A 908 4.91 -12.91 28.71
N LEU A 909 4.80 -12.45 27.46
CA LEU A 909 3.57 -12.42 26.68
C LEU A 909 3.64 -13.29 25.41
N GLY A 910 4.80 -13.86 25.10
CA GLY A 910 5.02 -14.57 23.84
C GLY A 910 5.04 -13.65 22.61
N ASN A 911 4.91 -14.29 21.45
CA ASN A 911 4.88 -13.66 20.13
C ASN A 911 3.63 -14.09 19.34
N GLY A 912 3.28 -13.37 18.28
CA GLY A 912 2.13 -13.71 17.45
C GLY A 912 1.74 -12.63 16.44
N SER A 913 0.83 -12.99 15.54
CA SER A 913 0.10 -12.10 14.62
C SER A 913 -1.09 -12.86 14.03
N LYS A 914 -1.94 -12.18 13.24
CA LYS A 914 -3.09 -12.79 12.56
C LYS A 914 -4.02 -13.60 13.49
N GLY A 915 -4.19 -13.12 14.72
CA GLY A 915 -5.10 -13.67 15.71
C GLY A 915 -4.59 -14.89 16.48
N ILE A 916 -3.34 -15.32 16.25
CA ILE A 916 -2.71 -16.43 16.95
C ILE A 916 -1.49 -15.98 17.75
N THR A 917 -1.18 -16.71 18.83
CA THR A 917 -0.03 -16.44 19.72
C THR A 917 0.65 -17.74 20.13
N TRP A 918 1.94 -17.67 20.43
CA TRP A 918 2.75 -18.81 20.89
C TRP A 918 3.88 -18.34 21.82
N GLN A 919 4.44 -19.30 22.57
CA GLN A 919 5.62 -19.05 23.41
C GLN A 919 6.91 -19.08 22.60
N THR A 920 7.85 -18.22 22.98
CA THR A 920 9.12 -18.03 22.25
C THR A 920 10.35 -18.00 23.14
N ASP A 921 10.25 -18.56 24.35
CA ASP A 921 11.35 -18.59 25.33
C ASP A 921 12.62 -19.25 24.79
N ASP A 922 12.46 -20.35 24.05
CA ASP A 922 13.59 -21.08 23.44
C ASP A 922 14.34 -20.21 22.43
N GLU A 923 13.63 -19.42 21.63
CA GLU A 923 14.23 -18.52 20.66
C GLU A 923 14.90 -17.33 21.35
N VAL A 924 14.32 -16.79 22.42
CA VAL A 924 14.96 -15.73 23.23
C VAL A 924 16.25 -16.26 23.88
N ALA A 925 16.21 -17.46 24.46
CA ALA A 925 17.39 -18.10 25.04
C ALA A 925 18.47 -18.40 23.99
N PHE A 926 18.06 -18.83 22.79
CA PHE A 926 18.97 -19.00 21.65
C PHE A 926 19.61 -17.69 21.22
N LEU A 927 18.82 -16.62 21.10
CA LEU A 927 19.33 -15.27 20.79
C LEU A 927 20.30 -14.75 21.85
N GLY A 928 20.08 -15.07 23.13
CA GLY A 928 21.04 -14.75 24.20
C GLY A 928 22.39 -15.44 24.05
N LYS A 929 22.44 -16.61 23.40
CA LYS A 929 23.69 -17.30 23.03
C LYS A 929 24.30 -16.74 21.75
N LEU A 930 23.48 -16.41 20.76
CA LEU A 930 23.91 -15.96 19.44
C LEU A 930 24.42 -14.51 19.45
N ASN A 931 23.64 -13.60 20.04
CA ASN A 931 23.93 -12.16 20.08
C ASN A 931 24.63 -11.74 21.38
N TYR A 932 24.89 -12.69 22.29
CA TYR A 932 25.28 -12.43 23.69
C TYR A 932 24.22 -11.64 24.46
N VAL A 933 24.49 -11.38 25.75
CA VAL A 933 23.57 -10.66 26.65
C VAL A 933 24.18 -9.37 27.19
N LYS A 934 23.34 -8.39 27.50
CA LYS A 934 23.75 -7.15 28.19
C LYS A 934 24.35 -7.48 29.57
N PRO A 935 25.55 -6.98 29.91
CA PRO A 935 26.24 -7.35 31.15
C PRO A 935 25.70 -6.60 32.38
N ASP A 936 25.18 -5.39 32.18
CA ASP A 936 24.68 -4.47 33.19
C ASP A 936 23.57 -3.56 32.62
N GLY A 937 23.20 -2.52 33.36
CA GLY A 937 22.19 -1.54 32.96
C GLY A 937 20.74 -2.04 33.04
N PRO A 938 19.77 -1.21 32.58
CA PRO A 938 18.33 -1.51 32.62
C PRO A 938 17.92 -2.77 31.86
N ALA A 939 18.73 -3.23 30.90
CA ALA A 939 18.49 -4.40 30.07
C ALA A 939 19.40 -5.60 30.44
N LYS A 940 20.02 -5.61 31.63
CA LYS A 940 20.92 -6.68 32.07
C LYS A 940 20.33 -8.08 31.85
N GLY A 941 21.11 -8.97 31.23
CA GLY A 941 20.74 -10.35 30.93
C GLY A 941 19.88 -10.53 29.67
N ARG A 942 19.45 -9.45 29.02
CA ARG A 942 18.70 -9.51 27.76
C ARG A 942 19.61 -9.72 26.55
N PRO A 943 19.18 -10.45 25.50
CA PRO A 943 19.93 -10.56 24.25
C PRO A 943 20.28 -9.18 23.66
N ARG A 944 21.50 -9.02 23.15
CA ARG A 944 21.93 -7.75 22.53
C ARG A 944 21.38 -7.60 21.12
N ILE A 945 21.24 -6.35 20.70
CA ILE A 945 20.92 -5.95 19.34
C ILE A 945 21.84 -4.76 19.00
N ASP A 946 23.15 -5.00 18.98
CA ASP A 946 24.12 -3.91 18.79
C ASP A 946 24.31 -3.59 17.30
N SER A 947 24.30 -4.61 16.45
CA SER A 947 24.51 -4.51 15.00
C SER A 947 23.25 -4.83 14.19
N ALA A 948 23.28 -4.47 12.90
CA ALA A 948 22.21 -4.86 11.97
C ALA A 948 22.14 -6.38 11.74
N ILE A 949 23.24 -7.11 11.96
CA ILE A 949 23.26 -8.57 11.91
C ILE A 949 22.52 -9.14 13.13
N ASP A 950 22.76 -8.60 14.33
CA ASP A 950 22.04 -9.03 15.55
C ASP A 950 20.52 -8.83 15.38
N ALA A 951 20.12 -7.67 14.82
CA ALA A 951 18.74 -7.36 14.48
C ALA A 951 18.18 -8.33 13.41
N SER A 952 18.97 -8.68 12.39
CA SER A 952 18.58 -9.67 11.39
C SER A 952 18.38 -11.05 12.01
N GLU A 953 19.26 -11.46 12.92
CA GLU A 953 19.16 -12.75 13.61
C GLU A 953 17.97 -12.79 14.58
N VAL A 954 17.58 -11.65 15.18
CA VAL A 954 16.31 -11.53 15.92
C VAL A 954 15.12 -11.86 15.01
N ILE A 955 15.06 -11.23 13.83
CA ILE A 955 13.98 -11.48 12.86
C ILE A 955 13.96 -12.96 12.46
N LEU A 956 15.11 -13.51 12.05
CA LEU A 956 15.22 -14.88 11.56
C LEU A 956 14.88 -15.93 12.63
N SER A 957 15.25 -15.68 13.88
CA SER A 957 15.04 -16.65 14.96
C SER A 957 13.60 -16.68 15.45
N LEU A 958 12.91 -15.54 15.46
CA LEU A 958 11.56 -15.40 16.01
C LEU A 958 10.43 -15.68 15.01
N ALA A 959 10.71 -15.71 13.71
CA ALA A 959 9.68 -15.87 12.68
C ALA A 959 9.45 -17.34 12.28
N PRO A 960 8.19 -17.78 12.10
CA PRO A 960 7.86 -19.12 11.60
C PRO A 960 8.33 -19.36 10.16
N GLU A 961 8.47 -18.33 9.34
CA GLU A 961 8.95 -18.46 7.96
C GLU A 961 10.44 -18.84 7.87
N THR A 962 11.20 -18.68 8.96
CA THR A 962 12.65 -18.84 8.98
C THR A 962 13.16 -19.76 10.10
N ASN A 963 12.27 -20.18 11.01
CA ASN A 963 12.56 -21.13 12.07
C ASN A 963 11.43 -22.18 12.16
N GLY A 964 11.74 -23.43 11.81
CA GLY A 964 10.79 -24.53 11.76
C GLY A 964 10.11 -24.85 13.09
N GLN A 965 10.80 -24.67 14.21
CA GLN A 965 10.21 -24.86 15.55
C GLN A 965 9.13 -23.83 15.82
N VAL A 966 9.33 -22.58 15.38
CA VAL A 966 8.32 -21.53 15.48
C VAL A 966 7.17 -21.81 14.50
N ALA A 967 7.47 -22.30 13.30
CA ALA A 967 6.46 -22.68 12.31
C ALA A 967 5.49 -23.72 12.87
N VAL A 968 6.00 -24.80 13.49
CA VAL A 968 5.18 -25.83 14.10
C VAL A 968 4.33 -25.26 15.24
N LYS A 969 4.92 -24.46 16.14
CA LYS A 969 4.17 -23.78 17.23
C LYS A 969 3.05 -22.88 16.70
N ALA A 970 3.32 -22.13 15.63
CA ALA A 970 2.35 -21.23 15.02
C ALA A 970 1.19 -22.00 14.37
N TRP A 971 1.47 -23.06 13.61
CA TRP A 971 0.43 -23.92 13.03
C TRP A 971 -0.38 -24.66 14.09
N GLN A 972 0.27 -25.10 15.18
CA GLN A 972 -0.42 -25.69 16.32
C GLN A 972 -1.38 -24.70 16.98
N ALA A 973 -0.97 -23.43 17.15
CA ALA A 973 -1.84 -22.38 17.68
C ALA A 973 -3.06 -22.15 16.78
N LEU A 974 -2.88 -22.09 15.45
CA LEU A 974 -4.00 -21.99 14.52
C LEU A 974 -4.93 -23.21 14.57
N GLY A 975 -4.37 -24.42 14.69
CA GLY A 975 -5.14 -25.66 14.80
C GLY A 975 -6.12 -25.69 15.98
N GLN A 976 -5.85 -24.92 17.05
CA GLN A 976 -6.80 -24.76 18.16
C GLN A 976 -8.06 -23.98 17.74
N PHE A 977 -7.93 -22.97 16.87
CA PHE A 977 -9.08 -22.21 16.37
C PHE A 977 -9.90 -23.05 15.41
N THR A 978 -9.23 -23.72 14.47
CA THR A 978 -9.88 -24.47 13.39
C THR A 978 -10.38 -25.83 13.85
N GLY A 979 -9.81 -26.41 14.92
CA GLY A 979 -10.08 -27.80 15.32
C GLY A 979 -9.46 -28.84 14.39
N ARG A 980 -8.54 -28.42 13.51
CA ARG A 980 -7.88 -29.24 12.50
C ARG A 980 -6.36 -29.18 12.73
N ASP A 981 -5.69 -30.30 12.53
CA ASP A 981 -4.22 -30.28 12.55
C ASP A 981 -3.70 -29.59 11.29
N HIS A 982 -2.78 -28.65 11.49
CA HIS A 982 -2.07 -27.96 10.42
C HIS A 982 -0.55 -28.07 10.57
N THR A 983 -0.06 -28.77 11.61
CA THR A 983 1.38 -28.87 11.89
C THR A 983 2.12 -29.69 10.82
N HIS A 984 1.43 -30.56 10.09
CA HIS A 984 1.97 -31.30 8.95
C HIS A 984 2.54 -30.40 7.85
N LEU A 985 2.13 -29.12 7.81
CA LEU A 985 2.63 -28.13 6.85
C LEU A 985 4.06 -27.65 7.14
N ALA A 986 4.57 -27.90 8.35
CA ALA A 986 5.90 -27.46 8.78
C ALA A 986 6.74 -28.54 9.49
N ILE A 987 6.15 -29.65 9.94
CA ILE A 987 6.88 -30.68 10.72
C ILE A 987 8.07 -31.29 9.94
N ASN A 988 7.96 -31.38 8.63
CA ASN A 988 9.03 -31.83 7.73
C ASN A 988 10.21 -30.86 7.63
N LYS A 989 10.04 -29.62 8.11
CA LYS A 989 11.04 -28.55 8.16
C LYS A 989 11.26 -28.04 9.59
N GLU A 990 10.84 -28.77 10.62
CA GLU A 990 10.92 -28.29 12.02
C GLU A 990 12.34 -27.92 12.46
N ASP A 991 13.35 -28.65 11.98
CA ASP A 991 14.75 -28.37 12.31
C ASP A 991 15.35 -27.17 11.57
N GLU A 992 14.74 -26.74 10.45
CA GLU A 992 15.24 -25.67 9.59
C GLU A 992 15.37 -24.36 10.38
N LYS A 993 16.55 -23.74 10.31
CA LYS A 993 16.87 -22.46 10.94
C LYS A 993 17.70 -21.62 9.99
N ILE A 994 17.06 -20.70 9.30
CA ILE A 994 17.74 -19.79 8.37
C ILE A 994 18.60 -18.81 9.20
N ARG A 995 19.87 -18.64 8.83
CA ARG A 995 20.82 -17.69 9.45
C ARG A 995 21.29 -16.63 8.46
N PHE A 996 21.69 -15.47 8.98
CA PHE A 996 22.13 -14.35 8.13
C PHE A 996 23.34 -14.73 7.26
N ARG A 997 24.31 -15.43 7.83
CA ARG A 997 25.52 -15.86 7.09
C ARG A 997 25.23 -16.94 6.05
N ASP A 998 24.21 -17.78 6.27
CA ASP A 998 23.82 -18.80 5.29
C ASP A 998 23.16 -18.18 4.07
N ILE A 999 22.33 -17.15 4.26
CA ILE A 999 21.71 -16.41 3.15
C ILE A 999 22.71 -15.53 2.40
N GLN A 1000 23.82 -15.12 3.03
CA GLN A 1000 24.97 -14.51 2.33
C GLN A 1000 25.66 -15.52 1.41
N ALA A 1001 25.77 -16.78 1.82
CA ALA A 1001 26.32 -17.83 0.98
C ALA A 1001 25.40 -18.12 -0.21
N GLN A 1002 24.10 -18.32 0.04
CA GLN A 1002 23.10 -18.56 -0.99
C GLN A 1002 21.69 -18.22 -0.47
N PRO A 1003 20.80 -17.57 -1.25
CA PRO A 1003 19.42 -17.33 -0.84
C PRO A 1003 18.73 -18.59 -0.33
N ARG A 1004 17.86 -18.47 0.67
CA ARG A 1004 17.10 -19.60 1.24
C ARG A 1004 15.62 -19.44 0.96
N LYS A 1005 14.96 -20.53 0.56
CA LYS A 1005 13.51 -20.61 0.48
C LYS A 1005 12.95 -20.66 1.90
N ILE A 1006 11.90 -19.90 2.16
CA ILE A 1006 11.24 -19.85 3.47
C ILE A 1006 10.38 -21.11 3.75
N ILE A 1007 9.82 -21.16 4.95
CA ILE A 1007 8.96 -22.22 5.47
C ILE A 1007 7.49 -21.80 5.38
N SER A 1008 6.58 -22.73 5.11
CA SER A 1008 5.14 -22.49 5.16
C SER A 1008 4.71 -22.01 6.55
N SER A 1009 3.96 -20.93 6.62
CA SER A 1009 3.57 -20.27 7.89
C SER A 1009 2.08 -19.91 7.88
N PRO A 1010 1.39 -19.99 9.05
CA PRO A 1010 -0.02 -19.59 9.17
C PRO A 1010 -0.23 -18.08 9.01
N THR A 1011 0.86 -17.29 8.95
CA THR A 1011 0.77 -15.88 8.55
C THR A 1011 0.32 -15.73 7.10
N TRP A 1012 0.50 -16.76 6.27
CA TRP A 1012 0.29 -16.71 4.82
C TRP A 1012 -0.70 -17.79 4.37
N SER A 1013 -1.26 -17.62 3.16
CA SER A 1013 -2.31 -18.50 2.65
C SER A 1013 -1.87 -19.44 1.52
N GLY A 1014 -0.59 -19.40 1.13
CA GLY A 1014 0.04 -20.36 0.21
C GLY A 1014 1.03 -21.29 0.90
N LEU A 1015 1.51 -22.30 0.17
CA LEU A 1015 2.47 -23.27 0.67
C LEU A 1015 3.85 -23.11 0.04
N GLU A 1016 4.88 -23.25 0.87
CA GLU A 1016 6.28 -23.26 0.45
C GLU A 1016 6.76 -24.69 0.25
N SER A 1017 6.29 -25.28 -0.85
CA SER A 1017 6.42 -26.71 -1.16
C SER A 1017 7.34 -26.97 -2.36
N GLU A 1018 7.90 -28.17 -2.43
CA GLU A 1018 8.67 -28.66 -3.58
C GLU A 1018 7.78 -29.35 -4.63
N HIS A 1019 6.46 -29.38 -4.42
CA HIS A 1019 5.49 -30.01 -5.32
C HIS A 1019 4.41 -29.05 -5.84
N VAL A 1020 4.07 -28.02 -5.07
CA VAL A 1020 3.13 -26.98 -5.46
C VAL A 1020 3.78 -25.62 -5.26
N SER A 1021 3.58 -24.71 -6.21
CA SER A 1021 4.06 -23.34 -6.12
C SER A 1021 3.22 -22.56 -5.11
N TYR A 1022 3.75 -21.48 -4.55
CA TYR A 1022 2.99 -20.63 -3.65
C TYR A 1022 1.80 -20.00 -4.38
N ASN A 1023 0.59 -20.27 -3.91
CA ASN A 1023 -0.65 -19.68 -4.41
C ASN A 1023 -1.50 -19.18 -3.24
N ALA A 1024 -1.95 -17.93 -3.30
CA ALA A 1024 -2.74 -17.34 -2.22
C ALA A 1024 -4.17 -17.90 -2.18
N GLY A 1025 -4.69 -18.11 -0.98
CA GLY A 1025 -5.96 -18.79 -0.73
C GLY A 1025 -5.85 -20.32 -0.73
N TYR A 1026 -4.67 -20.89 -1.02
CA TYR A 1026 -4.49 -22.33 -1.12
C TYR A 1026 -4.83 -23.04 0.19
N THR A 1027 -4.33 -22.54 1.32
CA THR A 1027 -4.64 -23.11 2.64
C THR A 1027 -6.12 -22.94 3.00
N ASN A 1028 -6.77 -21.87 2.56
CA ASN A 1028 -8.22 -21.73 2.77
C ASN A 1028 -9.00 -22.85 2.06
N VAL A 1029 -8.66 -23.14 0.81
CA VAL A 1029 -9.34 -24.15 0.00
C VAL A 1029 -9.00 -25.58 0.44
N HIS A 1030 -7.73 -25.85 0.77
CA HIS A 1030 -7.21 -27.21 0.98
C HIS A 1030 -7.09 -27.61 2.46
N GLU A 1031 -6.81 -26.65 3.33
CA GLU A 1031 -6.74 -26.87 4.79
C GLU A 1031 -8.04 -26.49 5.49
N LEU A 1032 -9.00 -25.91 4.76
CA LEU A 1032 -10.30 -25.45 5.25
C LEU A 1032 -10.17 -24.39 6.36
N ILE A 1033 -9.13 -23.56 6.28
CA ILE A 1033 -8.96 -22.40 7.13
C ILE A 1033 -9.90 -21.29 6.61
N PRO A 1034 -10.75 -20.67 7.44
CA PRO A 1034 -11.62 -19.61 6.97
C PRO A 1034 -10.82 -18.39 6.53
N TRP A 1035 -11.35 -17.66 5.54
CA TRP A 1035 -10.98 -16.26 5.36
C TRP A 1035 -11.46 -15.47 6.58
N ARG A 1036 -10.75 -14.40 6.98
CA ARG A 1036 -11.08 -13.64 8.20
C ARG A 1036 -12.18 -12.61 7.95
N THR A 1037 -13.26 -13.08 7.34
CA THR A 1037 -14.44 -12.29 7.02
C THR A 1037 -15.60 -12.64 7.93
N LEU A 1038 -16.61 -11.78 7.96
CA LEU A 1038 -17.87 -12.00 8.66
C LEU A 1038 -18.42 -13.42 8.43
N SER A 1039 -18.46 -13.87 7.18
CA SER A 1039 -18.97 -15.19 6.82
C SER A 1039 -17.95 -16.31 7.02
N GLY A 1040 -16.65 -15.98 7.12
CA GLY A 1040 -15.53 -16.93 7.06
C GLY A 1040 -15.08 -17.27 5.64
N ARG A 1041 -15.79 -16.75 4.63
CA ARG A 1041 -15.69 -17.15 3.21
C ARG A 1041 -15.34 -15.92 2.36
N GLN A 1042 -15.08 -16.13 1.09
CA GLN A 1042 -14.90 -15.03 0.14
C GLN A 1042 -16.18 -14.19 0.07
N GLN A 1043 -16.10 -12.94 0.52
CA GLN A 1043 -17.28 -12.10 0.76
C GLN A 1043 -17.57 -11.21 -0.45
N LEU A 1044 -18.65 -11.54 -1.18
CA LEU A 1044 -19.13 -10.75 -2.31
C LEU A 1044 -20.10 -9.66 -1.83
N TYR A 1045 -20.83 -9.92 -0.75
CA TYR A 1045 -21.81 -9.01 -0.17
C TYR A 1045 -21.26 -8.28 1.07
N GLN A 1046 -21.06 -6.97 0.92
CA GLN A 1046 -20.53 -6.08 1.94
C GLN A 1046 -21.69 -5.44 2.71
N ASP A 1047 -22.08 -6.04 3.83
CA ASP A 1047 -23.32 -5.69 4.51
C ASP A 1047 -23.18 -4.61 5.58
N HIS A 1048 -21.98 -4.05 5.82
CA HIS A 1048 -21.79 -2.93 6.74
C HIS A 1048 -22.66 -1.72 6.31
N PRO A 1049 -23.30 -0.98 7.24
CA PRO A 1049 -24.21 0.12 6.90
C PRO A 1049 -23.62 1.17 5.93
N TRP A 1050 -22.34 1.52 6.08
CA TRP A 1050 -21.69 2.44 5.12
C TRP A 1050 -21.48 1.80 3.74
N MET A 1051 -21.14 0.50 3.65
CA MET A 1051 -21.02 -0.16 2.35
C MET A 1051 -22.36 -0.17 1.60
N ARG A 1052 -23.46 -0.43 2.32
CA ARG A 1052 -24.82 -0.37 1.74
C ARG A 1052 -25.19 1.07 1.34
N ALA A 1053 -24.99 2.04 2.24
CA ALA A 1053 -25.35 3.44 2.00
C ALA A 1053 -24.54 4.09 0.87
N PHE A 1054 -23.26 3.73 0.73
CA PHE A 1054 -22.43 4.13 -0.40
C PHE A 1054 -22.59 3.19 -1.60
N GLY A 1055 -23.64 2.37 -1.68
CA GLY A 1055 -24.02 1.63 -2.89
C GLY A 1055 -23.00 0.59 -3.35
N GLU A 1056 -22.23 0.05 -2.42
CA GLU A 1056 -21.12 -0.87 -2.66
C GLU A 1056 -21.31 -2.20 -1.90
N SER A 1057 -22.56 -2.53 -1.51
CA SER A 1057 -22.87 -3.84 -0.94
C SER A 1057 -22.53 -4.97 -1.93
N LEU A 1058 -22.83 -4.78 -3.21
CA LEU A 1058 -22.31 -5.57 -4.32
C LEU A 1058 -21.39 -4.73 -5.21
N VAL A 1059 -20.64 -5.39 -6.09
CA VAL A 1059 -19.88 -4.71 -7.12
C VAL A 1059 -20.84 -4.06 -8.12
N VAL A 1060 -20.55 -2.82 -8.48
CA VAL A 1060 -21.28 -2.04 -9.48
C VAL A 1060 -20.28 -1.26 -10.32
N TYR A 1061 -20.66 -0.88 -11.54
CA TYR A 1061 -19.85 0.09 -12.28
C TYR A 1061 -20.03 1.47 -11.68
N ARG A 1062 -18.91 2.12 -11.36
CA ARG A 1062 -18.85 3.55 -11.06
C ARG A 1062 -17.88 4.22 -12.05
N PRO A 1063 -18.29 5.32 -12.71
CA PRO A 1063 -17.39 6.06 -13.57
C PRO A 1063 -16.31 6.77 -12.74
N PRO A 1064 -15.18 7.16 -13.36
CA PRO A 1064 -14.21 8.04 -12.72
C PRO A 1064 -14.85 9.29 -12.13
N ILE A 1065 -14.37 9.71 -10.96
CA ILE A 1065 -14.88 10.92 -10.29
C ILE A 1065 -14.45 12.18 -11.04
N ASP A 1066 -15.22 13.26 -10.90
CA ASP A 1066 -14.79 14.59 -11.30
C ASP A 1066 -14.07 15.27 -10.12
N THR A 1067 -12.75 15.48 -10.24
CA THR A 1067 -11.95 16.16 -9.20
C THR A 1067 -12.18 17.66 -9.16
N ARG A 1068 -12.82 18.23 -10.20
CA ARG A 1068 -13.12 19.65 -10.37
C ARG A 1068 -11.89 20.56 -10.38
N SER A 1069 -10.70 19.96 -10.55
CA SER A 1069 -9.43 20.68 -10.44
C SER A 1069 -9.17 21.62 -11.62
N VAL A 1070 -9.73 21.34 -12.80
CA VAL A 1070 -9.62 22.21 -13.99
C VAL A 1070 -10.65 23.34 -13.95
N SER A 1071 -11.87 23.07 -13.52
CA SER A 1071 -12.98 24.06 -13.52
C SER A 1071 -12.94 25.04 -12.35
N HIS A 1072 -12.25 24.71 -11.24
CA HIS A 1072 -12.14 25.55 -10.04
C HIS A 1072 -10.71 26.07 -9.77
N MET A 1073 -9.91 26.24 -10.81
CA MET A 1073 -8.64 26.97 -10.71
C MET A 1073 -8.85 28.48 -10.94
N HIS A 1074 -7.96 29.31 -10.42
CA HIS A 1074 -7.89 30.74 -10.73
C HIS A 1074 -7.68 30.95 -12.23
N GLU A 1075 -8.08 32.13 -12.72
CA GLU A 1075 -7.82 32.50 -14.10
C GLU A 1075 -6.31 32.59 -14.34
N ILE A 1076 -5.81 31.72 -15.22
CA ILE A 1076 -4.42 31.70 -15.63
C ILE A 1076 -4.30 32.46 -16.95
N PRO A 1077 -3.46 33.51 -17.04
CA PRO A 1077 -3.26 34.22 -18.29
C PRO A 1077 -2.76 33.29 -19.41
N PRO A 1078 -3.31 33.38 -20.62
CA PRO A 1078 -2.84 32.60 -21.75
C PRO A 1078 -1.40 33.02 -22.11
N ASN A 1079 -0.51 32.06 -22.34
CA ASN A 1079 0.86 32.34 -22.78
C ASN A 1079 0.97 32.53 -24.31
N GLY A 1080 -0.15 32.37 -25.04
CA GLY A 1080 -0.24 32.50 -26.49
C GLY A 1080 -0.31 31.17 -27.26
N PHE A 1081 -0.18 30.03 -26.57
CA PHE A 1081 -0.43 28.71 -27.14
C PHE A 1081 -1.80 28.15 -26.76
N PRO A 1082 -2.39 27.25 -27.56
CA PRO A 1082 -3.64 26.57 -27.20
C PRO A 1082 -3.49 25.74 -25.92
N GLU A 1083 -4.59 25.58 -25.21
CA GLU A 1083 -4.68 24.82 -23.95
C GLU A 1083 -5.76 23.74 -24.07
N LYS A 1084 -5.55 22.56 -23.47
CA LYS A 1084 -6.53 21.45 -23.51
C LYS A 1084 -6.55 20.68 -22.21
N ALA A 1085 -7.75 20.30 -21.76
CA ALA A 1085 -7.93 19.39 -20.63
C ALA A 1085 -7.70 17.93 -21.06
N LEU A 1086 -6.82 17.21 -20.36
CA LEU A 1086 -6.55 15.79 -20.58
C LEU A 1086 -6.53 15.02 -19.25
N ASN A 1087 -6.92 13.75 -19.28
CA ASN A 1087 -6.79 12.87 -18.12
C ASN A 1087 -5.32 12.58 -17.82
N PHE A 1088 -4.89 12.81 -16.58
CA PHE A 1088 -3.51 12.73 -16.14
C PHE A 1088 -3.20 11.38 -15.49
N LEU A 1089 -2.58 10.48 -16.25
CA LEU A 1089 -2.17 9.18 -15.75
C LEU A 1089 -0.69 9.17 -15.33
N THR A 1090 -0.40 8.44 -14.26
CA THR A 1090 0.94 8.38 -13.66
C THR A 1090 1.44 6.93 -13.48
N PRO A 1091 1.46 6.10 -14.55
CA PRO A 1091 1.99 4.73 -14.46
C PRO A 1091 3.48 4.73 -14.07
N HIS A 1092 3.98 3.67 -13.44
CA HIS A 1092 5.38 3.65 -12.95
C HIS A 1092 6.40 3.60 -14.09
N GLN A 1093 7.47 4.39 -13.98
CA GLN A 1093 8.45 4.61 -15.04
C GLN A 1093 9.36 3.41 -15.34
N LYS A 1094 9.93 3.41 -16.55
CA LYS A 1094 10.94 2.44 -17.00
C LYS A 1094 12.36 2.79 -16.53
N TRP A 1095 12.63 4.06 -16.31
CA TRP A 1095 13.96 4.66 -16.10
C TRP A 1095 14.24 5.00 -14.64
N GLY A 1096 13.50 4.35 -13.75
CA GLY A 1096 13.64 4.51 -12.32
C GLY A 1096 12.71 3.56 -11.59
N ILE A 1097 12.92 3.44 -10.29
CA ILE A 1097 11.94 2.81 -9.40
C ILE A 1097 11.43 3.92 -8.49
N HIS A 1098 10.21 4.37 -8.76
CA HIS A 1098 9.73 5.66 -8.28
C HIS A 1098 10.71 6.76 -8.71
N SER A 1099 11.18 7.59 -7.78
CA SER A 1099 12.24 8.58 -7.99
C SER A 1099 13.65 8.08 -7.62
N THR A 1100 13.81 6.83 -7.17
CA THR A 1100 15.16 6.28 -7.10
C THR A 1100 15.61 5.98 -8.53
N TYR A 1101 16.87 6.30 -8.84
CA TYR A 1101 17.46 6.24 -10.17
C TYR A 1101 17.01 7.31 -11.17
N SER A 1102 16.04 8.19 -10.88
CA SER A 1102 15.61 9.21 -11.87
C SER A 1102 16.70 10.20 -12.25
N GLU A 1103 17.63 10.46 -11.34
CA GLU A 1103 18.79 11.31 -11.51
C GLU A 1103 20.08 10.52 -11.82
N ASN A 1104 20.01 9.19 -11.83
CA ASN A 1104 21.13 8.35 -12.21
C ASN A 1104 21.44 8.57 -13.69
N LEU A 1105 22.70 8.93 -13.99
CA LEU A 1105 23.11 9.32 -15.33
C LEU A 1105 22.84 8.25 -16.39
N LEU A 1106 22.97 6.96 -16.05
CA LEU A 1106 22.70 5.87 -16.97
C LEU A 1106 21.21 5.84 -17.36
N MET A 1107 20.32 6.03 -16.38
CA MET A 1107 18.88 6.07 -16.64
C MET A 1107 18.46 7.33 -17.39
N LEU A 1108 19.03 8.48 -17.05
CA LEU A 1108 18.83 9.74 -17.79
C LEU A 1108 19.26 9.59 -19.25
N THR A 1109 20.39 8.93 -19.49
CA THR A 1109 20.94 8.72 -20.84
C THR A 1109 20.11 7.75 -21.66
N LEU A 1110 19.61 6.67 -21.06
CA LEU A 1110 18.74 5.69 -21.74
C LEU A 1110 17.31 6.22 -21.95
N SER A 1111 16.92 7.26 -21.24
CA SER A 1111 15.61 7.89 -21.34
C SER A 1111 15.64 9.11 -22.29
N ARG A 1112 15.21 10.26 -21.80
CA ARG A 1112 15.21 11.55 -22.49
C ARG A 1112 15.86 12.64 -21.64
N GLY A 1113 16.74 12.29 -20.69
CA GLY A 1113 17.59 13.26 -19.97
C GLY A 1113 16.86 14.18 -18.97
N GLY A 1114 15.70 13.80 -18.46
CA GLY A 1114 14.96 14.56 -17.44
C GLY A 1114 13.45 14.32 -17.49
N PRO A 1115 12.66 15.13 -16.77
CA PRO A 1115 11.20 15.04 -16.72
C PRO A 1115 10.53 15.12 -18.09
N ILE A 1116 9.71 14.12 -18.40
CA ILE A 1116 8.94 13.98 -19.63
C ILE A 1116 7.49 13.57 -19.39
N VAL A 1117 6.61 14.00 -20.30
CA VAL A 1117 5.17 13.72 -20.33
C VAL A 1117 4.79 13.19 -21.72
N TRP A 1118 4.11 12.05 -21.77
CA TRP A 1118 3.73 11.40 -23.02
C TRP A 1118 2.35 11.85 -23.50
N LEU A 1119 2.25 12.22 -24.78
CA LEU A 1119 1.04 12.71 -25.43
C LEU A 1119 0.72 11.91 -26.68
N SER A 1120 -0.58 11.83 -27.01
CA SER A 1120 -1.01 11.33 -28.31
C SER A 1120 -0.57 12.29 -29.42
N GLU A 1121 -0.36 11.76 -30.62
CA GLU A 1121 -0.05 12.58 -31.80
C GLU A 1121 -1.18 13.56 -32.14
N THR A 1122 -2.44 13.18 -31.88
CA THR A 1122 -3.61 14.01 -32.11
C THR A 1122 -3.63 15.20 -31.14
N ASP A 1123 -3.50 14.95 -29.84
CA ASP A 1123 -3.52 16.01 -28.83
C ASP A 1123 -2.32 16.96 -28.99
N ALA A 1124 -1.13 16.41 -29.25
CA ALA A 1124 0.06 17.22 -29.49
C ALA A 1124 -0.09 18.15 -30.71
N ARG A 1125 -0.66 17.64 -31.81
CA ARG A 1125 -0.89 18.43 -33.03
C ARG A 1125 -1.91 19.54 -32.82
N GLU A 1126 -3.01 19.27 -32.12
CA GLU A 1126 -4.03 20.28 -31.78
C GLU A 1126 -3.45 21.41 -30.91
N LEU A 1127 -2.48 21.08 -30.04
CA LEU A 1127 -1.82 22.03 -29.15
C LEU A 1127 -0.58 22.71 -29.77
N GLY A 1128 -0.19 22.33 -31.00
CA GLY A 1128 1.04 22.83 -31.64
C GLY A 1128 2.34 22.40 -30.94
N ILE A 1129 2.32 21.23 -30.27
CA ILE A 1129 3.46 20.63 -29.56
C ILE A 1129 4.17 19.64 -30.49
N GLU A 1130 5.48 19.81 -30.66
CA GLU A 1130 6.36 18.83 -31.31
C GLU A 1130 7.02 17.90 -30.28
N ASP A 1131 7.56 16.75 -30.73
CA ASP A 1131 8.31 15.86 -29.84
C ASP A 1131 9.46 16.63 -29.18
N ASN A 1132 9.62 16.46 -27.87
CA ASN A 1132 10.64 17.09 -27.04
C ASN A 1132 10.48 18.60 -26.79
N ASP A 1133 9.42 19.26 -27.25
CA ASP A 1133 9.08 20.63 -26.84
C ASP A 1133 8.86 20.72 -25.32
N TRP A 1134 9.21 21.85 -24.72
CA TRP A 1134 8.82 22.19 -23.35
C TRP A 1134 7.32 22.45 -23.27
N ILE A 1135 6.70 21.83 -22.28
CA ILE A 1135 5.29 21.93 -21.98
C ILE A 1135 5.08 22.24 -20.50
N GLU A 1136 3.92 22.82 -20.21
CA GLU A 1136 3.45 23.06 -18.86
C GLU A 1136 2.10 22.36 -18.69
N ALA A 1137 1.93 21.75 -17.51
CA ALA A 1137 0.74 21.02 -17.13
C ALA A 1137 0.27 21.52 -15.75
N PHE A 1138 -0.99 21.90 -15.63
CA PHE A 1138 -1.49 22.57 -14.42
C PHE A 1138 -2.98 22.37 -14.20
N ASN A 1139 -3.41 22.57 -12.95
CA ASN A 1139 -4.79 22.65 -12.50
C ASN A 1139 -4.84 23.41 -11.15
N ALA A 1140 -5.97 23.41 -10.45
CA ALA A 1140 -6.14 24.08 -9.17
C ALA A 1140 -5.12 23.66 -8.10
N ASN A 1141 -4.55 22.46 -8.19
CA ASN A 1141 -3.61 21.95 -7.19
C ASN A 1141 -2.21 22.56 -7.37
N GLY A 1142 -1.81 22.87 -8.61
CA GLY A 1142 -0.50 23.41 -8.93
C GLY A 1142 -0.09 23.24 -10.40
N ALA A 1143 1.20 23.39 -10.68
CA ALA A 1143 1.76 23.30 -12.04
C ALA A 1143 3.09 22.53 -12.08
N LEU A 1144 3.35 21.86 -13.20
CA LEU A 1144 4.61 21.19 -13.50
C LEU A 1144 5.13 21.56 -14.89
N THR A 1145 6.44 21.49 -15.08
CA THR A 1145 7.09 21.67 -16.39
C THR A 1145 7.89 20.43 -16.76
N ALA A 1146 7.85 20.06 -18.03
CA ALA A 1146 8.48 18.87 -18.57
C ALA A 1146 8.64 19.00 -20.09
N ARG A 1147 9.29 18.02 -20.73
CA ARG A 1147 9.27 17.90 -22.20
C ARG A 1147 8.25 16.88 -22.68
N ALA A 1148 7.67 17.12 -23.85
CA ALA A 1148 6.74 16.19 -24.47
C ALA A 1148 7.45 14.95 -25.04
N VAL A 1149 6.81 13.79 -24.94
CA VAL A 1149 7.06 12.62 -25.79
C VAL A 1149 5.82 12.36 -26.61
N VAL A 1150 5.87 12.67 -27.90
CA VAL A 1150 4.72 12.52 -28.80
C VAL A 1150 4.73 11.11 -29.37
N SER A 1151 3.65 10.35 -29.18
CA SER A 1151 3.62 8.94 -29.58
C SER A 1151 2.22 8.43 -29.94
N GLN A 1152 2.12 7.74 -31.07
CA GLN A 1152 0.91 7.04 -31.52
C GLN A 1152 0.31 6.08 -30.48
N ARG A 1153 1.13 5.46 -29.62
CA ARG A 1153 0.64 4.45 -28.67
C ARG A 1153 -0.27 5.02 -27.58
N VAL A 1154 -0.20 6.34 -27.36
CA VAL A 1154 -1.03 7.04 -26.38
C VAL A 1154 -2.35 7.42 -27.07
N PRO A 1155 -3.51 6.94 -26.58
CA PRO A 1155 -4.78 7.27 -27.19
C PRO A 1155 -5.16 8.74 -26.91
N PRO A 1156 -5.93 9.40 -27.80
CA PRO A 1156 -6.38 10.77 -27.58
C PRO A 1156 -7.21 10.95 -26.30
N GLY A 1157 -7.06 12.10 -25.65
CA GLY A 1157 -7.80 12.46 -24.43
C GLY A 1157 -7.17 11.95 -23.12
N MET A 1158 -5.96 11.38 -23.18
CA MET A 1158 -5.14 11.10 -22.00
C MET A 1158 -3.70 11.57 -22.19
N THR A 1159 -3.00 11.72 -21.08
CA THR A 1159 -1.57 11.95 -21.03
C THR A 1159 -0.92 11.09 -19.96
N MET A 1160 0.36 10.75 -20.12
CA MET A 1160 1.09 9.92 -19.16
C MET A 1160 2.38 10.59 -18.72
N MET A 1161 2.45 11.02 -17.45
CA MET A 1161 3.72 11.37 -16.81
C MET A 1161 4.16 10.20 -15.92
N TYR A 1162 5.12 9.40 -16.39
CA TYR A 1162 5.51 8.21 -15.65
C TYR A 1162 6.04 8.56 -14.24
N HIS A 1163 5.57 7.83 -13.23
CA HIS A 1163 5.89 7.98 -11.81
C HIS A 1163 7.27 7.38 -11.47
N ALA A 1164 8.22 8.08 -10.86
CA ALA A 1164 8.26 9.50 -10.52
C ALA A 1164 9.61 10.09 -10.95
N GLN A 1165 9.60 11.27 -11.58
CA GLN A 1165 10.81 11.87 -12.17
C GLN A 1165 11.43 12.99 -11.31
N GLU A 1166 10.78 13.30 -10.18
CA GLU A 1166 11.17 14.24 -9.12
C GLU A 1166 11.58 15.67 -9.54
N ARG A 1167 12.07 16.50 -8.59
CA ARG A 1167 12.19 17.96 -8.72
C ARG A 1167 13.64 18.50 -8.65
N ILE A 1168 14.62 17.77 -9.17
CA ILE A 1168 16.05 18.14 -9.05
C ILE A 1168 16.84 18.24 -10.36
N ILE A 1169 16.40 17.58 -11.45
CA ILE A 1169 17.16 17.53 -12.71
C ILE A 1169 16.33 18.09 -13.86
N ASN A 1170 16.88 19.06 -14.59
CA ASN A 1170 16.37 19.52 -15.90
C ASN A 1170 14.90 19.99 -15.88
N ILE A 1171 14.59 20.96 -15.00
CA ILE A 1171 13.24 21.52 -14.83
C ILE A 1171 13.36 23.05 -14.89
N PRO A 1172 12.79 23.74 -15.88
CA PRO A 1172 12.76 25.20 -15.91
C PRO A 1172 11.74 25.77 -14.92
N GLY A 1173 11.70 27.10 -14.81
CA GLY A 1173 10.63 27.82 -14.16
C GLY A 1173 9.28 27.56 -14.84
N SER A 1174 8.19 27.68 -14.08
CA SER A 1174 6.81 27.57 -14.53
C SER A 1174 6.28 28.97 -14.85
N GLU A 1175 5.63 29.11 -16.01
CA GLU A 1175 4.98 30.36 -16.43
C GLU A 1175 3.70 30.62 -15.61
N VAL A 1176 3.05 29.56 -15.09
CA VAL A 1176 1.88 29.66 -14.21
C VAL A 1176 2.26 30.20 -12.83
N THR A 1177 3.29 29.64 -12.21
CA THR A 1177 3.58 29.90 -10.78
C THR A 1177 4.67 30.95 -10.56
N GLY A 1178 5.45 31.30 -11.60
CA GLY A 1178 6.63 32.15 -11.48
C GLY A 1178 7.77 31.53 -10.65
N ARG A 1179 7.72 30.22 -10.39
CA ARG A 1179 8.66 29.48 -9.54
C ARG A 1179 9.23 28.29 -10.32
N ARG A 1180 10.17 27.53 -9.73
CA ARG A 1180 10.64 26.26 -10.32
C ARG A 1180 9.44 25.37 -10.66
N GLY A 1181 9.41 24.76 -11.83
CA GLY A 1181 8.37 23.79 -12.19
C GLY A 1181 8.17 22.71 -11.14
N GLY A 1182 6.92 22.32 -10.91
CA GLY A 1182 6.55 21.26 -9.98
C GLY A 1182 6.80 19.85 -10.52
N ILE A 1183 6.15 18.88 -9.88
CA ILE A 1183 6.24 17.44 -10.21
C ILE A 1183 4.85 16.90 -10.58
N HIS A 1184 4.77 15.63 -10.98
CA HIS A 1184 3.49 14.96 -11.24
C HIS A 1184 2.46 15.11 -10.10
N ASN A 1185 2.89 15.13 -8.83
CA ASN A 1185 1.97 15.32 -7.70
C ASN A 1185 1.69 16.79 -7.34
N SER A 1186 2.31 17.76 -8.02
CA SER A 1186 1.92 19.17 -7.92
C SER A 1186 0.52 19.40 -8.48
N VAL A 1187 0.06 18.55 -9.40
CA VAL A 1187 -1.28 18.62 -10.02
C VAL A 1187 -2.27 17.62 -9.41
N THR A 1188 -1.92 16.95 -8.31
CA THR A 1188 -2.80 15.96 -7.64
C THR A 1188 -3.23 16.47 -6.28
N ARG A 1189 -4.36 15.96 -5.75
CA ARG A 1189 -4.78 16.15 -4.36
C ARG A 1189 -5.35 14.86 -3.79
N ILE A 1190 -5.23 14.67 -2.48
CA ILE A 1190 -5.86 13.57 -1.75
C ILE A 1190 -7.37 13.83 -1.69
N CYS A 1191 -8.16 12.84 -2.13
CA CYS A 1191 -9.60 12.76 -1.94
C CYS A 1191 -9.90 11.40 -1.29
N PRO A 1192 -10.20 11.33 0.03
CA PRO A 1192 -10.43 10.05 0.69
C PRO A 1192 -11.84 9.51 0.42
N LYS A 1193 -12.00 8.18 0.44
CA LYS A 1193 -13.30 7.51 0.24
C LYS A 1193 -13.87 7.02 1.57
N PRO A 1194 -15.13 7.35 1.94
CA PRO A 1194 -15.71 6.94 3.22
C PRO A 1194 -15.72 5.43 3.46
N THR A 1195 -15.90 4.60 2.42
CA THR A 1195 -15.88 3.13 2.57
C THR A 1195 -14.52 2.57 3.02
N HIS A 1196 -13.44 3.35 2.86
CA HIS A 1196 -12.09 2.99 3.35
C HIS A 1196 -11.81 3.49 4.78
N MET A 1197 -12.82 4.06 5.45
CA MET A 1197 -12.73 4.51 6.85
C MET A 1197 -13.48 3.58 7.82
N ILE A 1198 -14.16 2.56 7.31
CA ILE A 1198 -14.91 1.59 8.10
C ILE A 1198 -13.95 0.81 9.01
N GLY A 1199 -14.37 0.55 10.25
CA GLY A 1199 -13.63 -0.23 11.22
C GLY A 1199 -14.56 -0.95 12.22
N GLY A 1200 -13.99 -1.78 13.09
CA GLY A 1200 -14.77 -2.50 14.11
C GLY A 1200 -15.79 -3.50 13.57
N TYR A 1201 -15.57 -4.02 12.35
CA TYR A 1201 -16.52 -4.88 11.67
C TYR A 1201 -15.86 -6.08 10.97
N ALA A 1202 -15.39 -7.05 11.76
CA ALA A 1202 -14.75 -8.27 11.28
C ALA A 1202 -13.57 -7.97 10.31
N GLN A 1203 -13.72 -8.25 9.02
CA GLN A 1203 -12.73 -7.92 7.99
C GLN A 1203 -12.55 -6.42 7.75
N LEU A 1204 -13.57 -5.61 8.02
CA LEU A 1204 -13.49 -4.15 7.96
C LEU A 1204 -13.15 -3.62 9.36
N ALA A 1205 -11.94 -3.94 9.82
CA ALA A 1205 -11.34 -3.45 11.05
C ALA A 1205 -9.90 -2.99 10.76
N TYR A 1206 -9.31 -2.19 11.65
CA TYR A 1206 -8.03 -1.57 11.35
C TYR A 1206 -6.86 -2.56 11.45
N GLY A 1207 -5.84 -2.36 10.64
CA GLY A 1207 -4.52 -2.89 10.87
C GLY A 1207 -3.51 -2.02 10.12
N PHE A 1208 -2.27 -1.95 10.61
CA PHE A 1208 -1.27 -1.10 9.98
C PHE A 1208 -0.94 -1.59 8.57
N ASN A 1209 -1.27 -0.77 7.56
CA ASN A 1209 -1.26 -1.07 6.12
C ASN A 1209 -2.37 -2.03 5.63
N TYR A 1210 -3.16 -2.63 6.53
CA TYR A 1210 -4.24 -3.56 6.21
C TYR A 1210 -5.47 -2.83 5.67
N TYR A 1211 -5.89 -1.74 6.33
CA TYR A 1211 -7.05 -0.95 5.92
C TYR A 1211 -6.86 0.53 6.27
N GLY A 1212 -7.54 1.40 5.52
CA GLY A 1212 -7.45 2.85 5.65
C GLY A 1212 -7.65 3.55 4.33
N THR A 1213 -7.83 4.87 4.39
CA THR A 1213 -7.97 5.72 3.20
C THR A 1213 -6.74 5.62 2.28
N VAL A 1214 -6.95 5.74 0.98
CA VAL A 1214 -5.94 5.47 -0.06
C VAL A 1214 -5.63 6.70 -0.91
N GLY A 1215 -4.39 6.79 -1.41
CA GLY A 1215 -3.92 7.91 -2.24
C GLY A 1215 -4.23 7.78 -3.73
N SER A 1216 -5.50 7.54 -4.11
CA SER A 1216 -5.95 7.44 -5.51
C SER A 1216 -5.65 8.73 -6.29
N ASN A 1217 -5.37 8.60 -7.59
CA ASN A 1217 -4.83 9.71 -8.39
C ASN A 1217 -5.13 9.67 -9.89
N ARG A 1218 -5.72 8.61 -10.44
CA ARG A 1218 -5.86 8.44 -11.90
C ARG A 1218 -7.08 9.12 -12.50
N ASP A 1219 -8.02 9.52 -11.66
CA ASP A 1219 -9.19 10.31 -12.04
C ASP A 1219 -8.82 11.76 -12.37
N GLU A 1220 -7.60 12.21 -12.05
CA GLU A 1220 -7.18 13.60 -12.17
C GLU A 1220 -7.18 14.09 -13.63
N PHE A 1221 -7.56 15.35 -13.82
CA PHE A 1221 -7.46 16.08 -15.09
C PHE A 1221 -6.55 17.29 -14.94
N ILE A 1222 -5.87 17.63 -16.03
CA ILE A 1222 -5.00 18.80 -16.11
C ILE A 1222 -5.26 19.59 -17.38
N ILE A 1223 -4.98 20.88 -17.35
CA ILE A 1223 -4.70 21.66 -18.54
C ILE A 1223 -3.26 21.40 -18.97
N ILE A 1224 -3.06 21.19 -20.27
CA ILE A 1224 -1.74 21.09 -20.89
C ILE A 1224 -1.58 22.13 -22.00
N ARG A 1225 -0.38 22.70 -22.10
CA ARG A 1225 0.00 23.64 -23.16
C ARG A 1225 1.48 23.60 -23.47
N LYS A 1226 1.86 24.08 -24.65
CA LYS A 1226 3.26 24.38 -24.99
C LYS A 1226 3.74 25.58 -24.15
N MET A 1227 4.96 25.51 -23.61
CA MET A 1227 5.57 26.66 -22.92
C MET A 1227 6.04 27.69 -23.94
N LYS A 1228 6.01 28.96 -23.56
CA LYS A 1228 6.59 30.06 -24.34
C LYS A 1228 7.97 30.46 -23.82
N ASN A 1229 8.07 30.87 -22.57
CA ASN A 1229 9.33 31.28 -21.94
C ASN A 1229 9.91 30.13 -21.11
N ILE A 1230 11.17 29.80 -21.36
CA ILE A 1230 11.92 28.77 -20.65
C ILE A 1230 12.96 29.49 -19.81
N ASP A 1231 12.50 30.02 -18.67
CA ASP A 1231 13.35 30.73 -17.71
C ASP A 1231 13.88 29.76 -16.66
N TRP A 1232 15.20 29.66 -16.52
CA TRP A 1232 15.81 28.68 -15.61
C TRP A 1232 15.86 29.13 -14.15
N LEU A 1233 15.61 30.41 -13.87
CA LEU A 1233 15.60 30.99 -12.52
C LEU A 1233 16.88 30.69 -11.72
N ASP A 1234 18.04 30.81 -12.39
CA ASP A 1234 19.36 30.46 -11.85
C ASP A 1234 20.45 31.53 -12.09
N ASP A 1235 20.05 32.71 -12.57
CA ASP A 1235 20.92 33.85 -12.89
C ASP A 1235 22.01 33.60 -13.96
N GLU A 1236 21.93 32.49 -14.70
CA GLU A 1236 22.96 32.14 -15.69
C GLU A 1236 22.79 32.85 -17.05
N GLY A 1237 21.65 33.51 -17.28
CA GLY A 1237 21.36 34.22 -18.54
C GLY A 1237 21.16 33.29 -19.75
N ARG A 1238 20.83 32.01 -19.51
CA ARG A 1238 20.65 30.97 -20.55
C ARG A 1238 19.17 30.61 -20.74
N ASN A 1239 18.27 31.58 -20.73
CA ASN A 1239 16.84 31.34 -20.95
C ASN A 1239 16.53 31.15 -22.45
N GLN A 1240 15.43 30.47 -22.78
CA GLN A 1240 14.98 30.27 -24.16
C GLN A 1240 13.54 30.75 -24.36
N ILE A 1241 13.16 30.99 -25.62
CA ILE A 1241 11.78 31.25 -26.03
C ILE A 1241 11.41 30.22 -27.10
N GLN A 1242 10.28 29.53 -26.91
CA GLN A 1242 9.67 28.67 -27.91
C GLN A 1242 8.66 29.48 -28.73
N GLU A 1243 8.97 29.69 -30.00
CA GLU A 1243 8.09 30.41 -30.93
C GLU A 1243 7.02 29.50 -31.52
N ALA A 1244 5.87 30.09 -31.87
CA ALA A 1244 4.87 29.41 -32.69
C ALA A 1244 5.46 29.18 -34.08
N LYS A 1245 5.27 27.97 -34.61
CA LYS A 1245 5.67 27.68 -35.99
C LYS A 1245 4.76 28.46 -36.94
N LYS A 1246 5.36 29.17 -37.90
CA LYS A 1246 4.62 29.88 -38.96
C LYS A 1246 3.88 28.93 -39.88
#